data_AF-A0A2H9U307-F1
#
_entry.id   AF-A0A2H9U307-F1
#
_cell.length_a   1.000
_cell.length_b   1.000
_cell.length_c   1.000
_cell.angle_alpha   90.00
_cell.angle_beta   90.00
_cell.angle_gamma   90.00
#
_symmetry.space_group_name_H-M   'P 1'
#
loop_
_entity.id
_entity.type
_entity.pdbx_description
1 polymer ?
#
loop_
_entity_poly.entity_id
_entity_poly.type
_entity_poly.pdbx_seq_one_letter_code
_entity_poly.pdbx_strand_id
1 'polypeptide(L)'
;MKDQEEIYEFENQKIKYKFQPSKQDRKHLLIIFSGFGSGSSVSYDFTGAPSGHCRSNILWIKDEIDSECTYYLSTSKDFNIEKAIISLVNNKIKLLGLGKAECTLMGFSKGGSAALYYGLKYDFINIISSCPQTAIGSYVAKYWPHTAENMMGNTPSAEKIDYLDNLIPGLLSADRLTDRNIYLITSPNDEQYSTQIEPYLAYFSRYKNFSFIFTKSSMVWQHNKVTRYNLPIILSIIYAHGEGIYPILGQNINGVDLNQDLSRHNIISNQKSEKKAISTVSNIYFLDGKLYINGVAFIRGYECPNYENIKHTLILNGKNNKYRFVLGKLLNKDINYNYFYQTYCDYSAAAFTTVGQKGIDITHLEKDAYVLSVEVESAGTVVSAPLKSNNNINYNALIGSDELYIGSTDFGLIIHRKSILTKRSQSHFEITSTWYKDNLLHLEGIFAVQGVNVSSWGDASYYIVLQSESDSHPFKIGMLDLVTTEPLFDDTHDIYSKSYFSTVGRKGVDIGSIPRGEYDVFVVMSHHGKIFTQNTSKSIIWDGVSISSFNDVTHVGIIGSCVTRDNFNSRFNCNYKDKFICSALQNQSSLVSVVSPAINISDDSFSDLDPWSAKDTLRDFQKTIWNDLQEKQPDVLIFDLFTDARFTCISVDNSFVTLNEWKLAKSNYFNTIVNNEKIGMDINENQFLEIFKRGLLTLKDRLQSCCQNTIIVLHAARGVQYYCDNGEEKNFNLNFVNTLNDRWEKLDNIFIDVFNPLVIDVFEGEVFKGDGAHPWGCSTVHYENKYYSRFLSKLEYVLLEKRTC
;
A
#
# COMPACT_ATOMS: atom_id res chain seq x y z
N MET A 1 27.64 13.75 -10.88
CA MET A 1 28.04 15.12 -10.46
C MET A 1 27.05 16.09 -11.08
N LYS A 2 26.77 17.19 -10.38
CA LYS A 2 25.50 17.93 -10.33
C LYS A 2 25.08 18.64 -11.64
N ASP A 3 23.96 18.23 -12.24
CA ASP A 3 23.15 19.04 -13.17
C ASP A 3 22.28 20.07 -12.40
N GLN A 4 22.88 20.78 -11.44
CA GLN A 4 22.18 21.80 -10.67
C GLN A 4 22.16 23.11 -11.46
N GLU A 5 21.03 23.83 -11.38
CA GLU A 5 20.90 25.17 -11.96
C GLU A 5 21.79 26.15 -11.17
N GLU A 6 22.54 26.96 -11.90
CA GLU A 6 23.43 28.00 -11.39
C GLU A 6 22.93 29.39 -11.82
N ILE A 7 23.35 30.43 -11.10
CA ILE A 7 23.03 31.82 -11.40
C ILE A 7 24.33 32.57 -11.69
N TYR A 8 24.38 33.25 -12.83
CA TYR A 8 25.44 34.20 -13.17
C TYR A 8 24.91 35.62 -12.99
N GLU A 9 25.58 36.40 -12.16
CA GLU A 9 25.22 37.80 -11.89
C GLU A 9 26.07 38.74 -12.76
N PHE A 10 25.39 39.66 -13.45
CA PHE A 10 26.02 40.71 -14.23
C PHE A 10 25.23 42.00 -14.03
N GLU A 11 25.84 42.99 -13.41
CA GLU A 11 25.16 44.23 -12.98
C GLU A 11 23.89 43.90 -12.17
N ASN A 12 22.70 44.27 -12.66
CA ASN A 12 21.42 43.97 -12.05
C ASN A 12 20.73 42.72 -12.62
N GLN A 13 21.36 42.00 -13.54
CA GLN A 13 20.79 40.83 -14.22
C GLN A 13 21.25 39.52 -13.58
N LYS A 14 20.32 38.56 -13.48
CA LYS A 14 20.58 37.21 -12.97
C LYS A 14 20.26 36.20 -14.06
N ILE A 15 21.29 35.62 -14.65
CA ILE A 15 21.15 34.64 -15.74
C ILE A 15 21.21 33.23 -15.16
N LYS A 16 20.11 32.48 -15.33
CA LYS A 16 20.04 31.07 -14.94
C LYS A 16 20.68 30.20 -16.03
N TYR A 17 21.57 29.30 -15.62
CA TYR A 17 22.26 28.41 -16.55
C TYR A 17 22.55 27.04 -15.94
N LYS A 18 22.87 26.08 -16.80
CA LYS A 18 23.46 24.79 -16.42
C LYS A 18 24.75 24.57 -17.18
N PHE A 19 25.70 23.89 -16.54
CA PHE A 19 26.97 23.57 -17.15
C PHE A 19 27.32 22.10 -16.96
N GLN A 20 27.65 21.42 -18.06
CA GLN A 20 28.22 20.09 -18.05
C GLN A 20 29.66 20.16 -18.58
N PRO A 21 30.67 19.78 -17.78
CA PRO A 21 32.05 19.70 -18.27
C PRO A 21 32.19 18.58 -19.32
N SER A 22 33.20 18.71 -20.18
CA SER A 22 33.52 17.66 -21.16
C SER A 22 33.80 16.33 -20.46
N LYS A 23 33.38 15.24 -21.11
CA LYS A 23 33.59 13.87 -20.60
C LYS A 23 34.94 13.30 -21.06
N GLN A 24 35.54 13.93 -22.08
CA GLN A 24 36.82 13.56 -22.68
C GLN A 24 37.58 14.85 -23.07
N ASP A 25 38.73 14.69 -23.72
CA ASP A 25 39.69 15.72 -24.14
C ASP A 25 39.22 16.68 -25.26
N ARG A 26 37.91 16.72 -25.57
CA ARG A 26 37.36 17.57 -26.63
C ARG A 26 37.41 19.04 -26.19
N LYS A 27 38.20 19.83 -26.91
CA LYS A 27 38.28 21.30 -26.75
C LYS A 27 37.14 21.98 -27.51
N HIS A 28 35.91 21.76 -27.05
CA HIS A 28 34.73 22.35 -27.66
C HIS A 28 33.68 22.72 -26.61
N LEU A 29 32.96 23.82 -26.85
CA LEU A 29 31.83 24.28 -26.04
C LEU A 29 30.56 24.40 -26.87
N LEU A 30 29.55 23.60 -26.54
CA LEU A 30 28.21 23.71 -27.07
C LEU A 30 27.38 24.66 -26.21
N ILE A 31 26.90 25.76 -26.77
CA ILE A 31 26.08 26.78 -26.09
C ILE A 31 24.65 26.61 -26.58
N ILE A 32 23.74 26.28 -25.67
CA ILE A 32 22.35 25.95 -25.98
C ILE A 32 21.43 27.03 -25.43
N PHE A 33 20.73 27.69 -26.34
CA PHE A 33 19.62 28.58 -26.03
C PHE A 33 18.31 27.79 -26.06
N SER A 34 17.56 27.87 -24.97
CA SER A 34 16.30 27.16 -24.76
C SER A 34 15.09 27.88 -25.38
N GLY A 35 14.10 27.09 -25.79
CA GLY A 35 12.81 27.54 -26.32
C GLY A 35 11.82 27.94 -25.23
N PHE A 36 10.53 27.95 -25.59
CA PHE A 36 9.43 28.17 -24.64
C PHE A 36 9.09 26.87 -23.90
N GLY A 37 8.78 26.94 -22.60
CA GLY A 37 8.40 25.78 -21.79
C GLY A 37 6.91 25.41 -21.89
N SER A 38 6.58 24.13 -21.71
CA SER A 38 5.19 23.68 -21.57
C SER A 38 4.71 23.83 -20.11
N GLY A 39 4.00 24.92 -19.80
CA GLY A 39 3.34 25.12 -18.50
C GLY A 39 4.18 25.79 -17.39
N SER A 40 5.43 26.12 -17.66
CA SER A 40 6.24 27.10 -16.93
C SER A 40 6.95 27.98 -17.95
N SER A 41 7.33 29.21 -17.57
CA SER A 41 7.77 30.22 -18.54
C SER A 41 8.98 29.80 -19.38
N VAL A 42 9.89 28.91 -18.93
CA VAL A 42 10.95 28.29 -19.78
C VAL A 42 11.44 26.93 -19.22
N SER A 43 11.71 25.95 -20.09
CA SER A 43 12.44 24.71 -19.77
C SER A 43 13.81 24.65 -20.46
N TYR A 44 14.77 23.86 -19.95
CA TYR A 44 16.04 23.61 -20.64
C TYR A 44 15.85 22.64 -21.81
N ASP A 45 16.15 23.09 -23.02
CA ASP A 45 16.13 22.24 -24.20
C ASP A 45 17.32 21.28 -24.24
N PHE A 46 17.16 20.17 -24.96
CA PHE A 46 18.23 19.23 -25.26
C PHE A 46 18.87 18.59 -24.01
N THR A 47 18.15 18.55 -22.89
CA THR A 47 18.57 17.83 -21.68
C THR A 47 18.19 16.35 -21.75
N GLY A 48 18.83 15.49 -20.93
CA GLY A 48 18.51 14.06 -20.86
C GLY A 48 19.23 13.20 -21.90
N ALA A 49 18.51 12.26 -22.53
CA ALA A 49 19.09 11.32 -23.50
C ALA A 49 19.80 12.00 -24.70
N PRO A 50 19.30 13.11 -25.28
CA PRO A 50 19.98 13.80 -26.39
C PRO A 50 21.36 14.36 -26.04
N SER A 51 21.59 14.87 -24.83
CA SER A 51 22.91 15.35 -24.39
C SER A 51 23.79 14.26 -23.77
N GLY A 52 23.19 13.12 -23.37
CA GLY A 52 23.88 12.05 -22.64
C GLY A 52 25.14 11.52 -23.33
N HIS A 53 25.17 11.52 -24.67
CA HIS A 53 26.32 11.04 -25.45
C HIS A 53 27.24 12.15 -25.96
N CYS A 54 26.88 13.42 -25.78
CA CYS A 54 27.78 14.54 -26.10
C CYS A 54 28.98 14.54 -25.14
N ARG A 55 30.18 14.58 -25.72
CA ARG A 55 31.46 14.49 -24.97
C ARG A 55 32.13 15.84 -24.74
N SER A 56 31.68 16.88 -25.43
CA SER A 56 32.14 18.27 -25.30
C SER A 56 31.59 18.94 -24.05
N ASN A 57 32.08 20.14 -23.73
CA ASN A 57 31.47 21.00 -22.71
C ASN A 57 30.09 21.46 -23.21
N ILE A 58 29.12 21.59 -22.32
CA ILE A 58 27.79 22.10 -22.65
C ILE A 58 27.42 23.20 -21.67
N LEU A 59 27.00 24.35 -22.19
CA LEU A 59 26.42 25.46 -21.45
C LEU A 59 24.98 25.64 -21.92
N TRP A 60 24.01 25.34 -21.05
CA TRP A 60 22.62 25.67 -21.31
C TRP A 60 22.27 27.01 -20.66
N ILE A 61 21.62 27.90 -21.40
CA ILE A 61 21.19 29.21 -20.91
C ILE A 61 19.66 29.26 -20.92
N LYS A 62 19.07 29.54 -19.77
CA LYS A 62 17.63 29.67 -19.60
C LYS A 62 17.20 31.13 -19.81
N ASP A 63 16.18 31.36 -20.63
CA ASP A 63 15.58 32.69 -20.84
C ASP A 63 14.47 32.97 -19.84
N GLU A 64 14.84 33.08 -18.56
CA GLU A 64 13.89 33.40 -17.49
C GLU A 64 14.44 34.56 -16.67
N ILE A 65 13.89 35.75 -16.88
CA ILE A 65 14.20 36.97 -16.14
C ILE A 65 12.90 37.44 -15.50
N ASP A 66 12.89 37.59 -14.17
CA ASP A 66 11.70 37.95 -13.38
C ASP A 66 10.47 37.09 -13.72
N SER A 67 10.70 35.78 -13.90
CA SER A 67 9.69 34.78 -14.29
C SER A 67 9.11 34.91 -15.69
N GLU A 68 9.68 35.77 -16.54
CA GLU A 68 9.24 36.02 -17.92
C GLU A 68 10.32 35.70 -18.97
N CYS A 69 9.88 35.45 -20.20
CA CYS A 69 10.75 35.32 -21.37
C CYS A 69 11.19 36.70 -21.89
N THR A 70 12.40 36.76 -22.46
CA THR A 70 12.97 38.01 -23.01
C THR A 70 13.56 37.84 -24.40
N TYR A 71 13.41 36.64 -25.00
CA TYR A 71 14.05 36.23 -26.25
C TYR A 71 15.58 36.31 -26.20
N TYR A 72 16.18 36.32 -25.00
CA TYR A 72 17.60 36.59 -24.80
C TYR A 72 18.03 37.99 -25.26
N LEU A 73 17.11 38.95 -25.38
CA LEU A 73 17.36 40.26 -25.98
C LEU A 73 17.20 41.40 -24.96
N SER A 74 16.00 41.59 -24.40
CA SER A 74 15.69 42.81 -23.65
C SER A 74 14.49 42.70 -22.72
N THR A 75 14.47 43.54 -21.69
CA THR A 75 13.28 43.91 -20.89
C THR A 75 13.05 45.42 -20.98
N SER A 76 11.84 45.86 -21.29
CA SER A 76 11.48 47.29 -21.38
C SER A 76 12.47 48.16 -22.18
N LYS A 77 13.01 47.64 -23.30
CA LYS A 77 14.10 48.21 -24.13
C LYS A 77 15.52 48.20 -23.55
N ASP A 78 15.74 47.66 -22.36
CA ASP A 78 17.08 47.49 -21.83
C ASP A 78 17.72 46.20 -22.36
N PHE A 79 18.79 46.33 -23.15
CA PHE A 79 19.59 45.23 -23.69
C PHE A 79 20.67 44.75 -22.71
N ASN A 80 20.61 45.12 -21.44
CA ASN A 80 21.53 44.61 -20.42
C ASN A 80 21.45 43.08 -20.26
N ILE A 81 20.31 42.45 -20.58
CA ILE A 81 20.21 40.97 -20.67
C ILE A 81 21.17 40.42 -21.72
N GLU A 82 21.23 41.07 -22.89
CA GLU A 82 22.12 40.67 -23.95
C GLU A 82 23.59 40.71 -23.51
N LYS A 83 23.97 41.80 -22.83
CA LYS A 83 25.32 41.98 -22.27
C LYS A 83 25.63 40.93 -21.20
N ALA A 84 24.66 40.63 -20.33
CA ALA A 84 24.81 39.63 -19.28
C ALA A 84 25.04 38.23 -19.85
N ILE A 85 24.27 37.84 -20.86
CA ILE A 85 24.39 36.54 -21.53
C ILE A 85 25.74 36.40 -22.23
N ILE A 86 26.16 37.39 -23.02
CA ILE A 86 27.47 37.31 -23.69
C ILE A 86 28.62 37.36 -22.67
N SER A 87 28.46 38.07 -21.54
CA SER A 87 29.43 38.06 -20.44
C SER A 87 29.56 36.67 -19.82
N LEU A 88 28.46 35.98 -19.55
CA LEU A 88 28.45 34.58 -19.10
C LEU A 88 29.19 33.67 -20.09
N VAL A 89 28.83 33.77 -21.38
CA VAL A 89 29.45 32.95 -22.44
C VAL A 89 30.95 33.20 -22.49
N ASN A 90 31.39 34.46 -22.56
CA ASN A 90 32.81 34.81 -22.60
C ASN A 90 33.56 34.38 -21.35
N ASN A 91 32.92 34.44 -20.18
CA ASN A 91 33.49 33.94 -18.93
C ASN A 91 33.76 32.43 -19.01
N LYS A 92 32.79 31.63 -19.49
CA LYS A 92 32.97 30.18 -19.65
C LYS A 92 34.02 29.83 -20.70
N ILE A 93 34.03 30.53 -21.83
CA ILE A 93 35.07 30.38 -22.86
C ILE A 93 36.47 30.62 -22.27
N LYS A 94 36.64 31.70 -21.52
CA LYS A 94 37.91 32.04 -20.85
C LYS A 94 38.31 30.97 -19.82
N LEU A 95 37.39 30.52 -18.98
CA LEU A 95 37.65 29.48 -17.98
C LEU A 95 38.06 28.14 -18.59
N LEU A 96 37.53 27.80 -19.75
CA LEU A 96 37.84 26.57 -20.48
C LEU A 96 39.08 26.69 -21.38
N GLY A 97 39.66 27.89 -21.51
CA GLY A 97 40.80 28.14 -22.40
C GLY A 97 40.49 27.92 -23.88
N LEU A 98 39.25 28.22 -24.29
CA LEU A 98 38.75 28.08 -25.66
C LEU A 98 38.71 29.43 -26.38
N GLY A 99 38.67 29.41 -27.71
CA GLY A 99 38.29 30.52 -28.57
C GLY A 99 36.87 30.39 -29.12
N LYS A 100 36.36 31.46 -29.74
CA LYS A 100 35.01 31.46 -30.36
C LYS A 100 34.86 30.45 -31.50
N ALA A 101 35.96 30.11 -32.17
CA ALA A 101 35.98 29.09 -33.22
C ALA A 101 35.72 27.66 -32.69
N GLU A 102 36.01 27.42 -31.41
CA GLU A 102 35.77 26.14 -30.71
C GLU A 102 34.41 26.13 -29.98
N CYS A 103 33.54 27.09 -30.30
CA CYS A 103 32.21 27.21 -29.72
C CYS A 103 31.14 27.00 -30.80
N THR A 104 30.07 26.29 -30.45
CA THR A 104 28.87 26.16 -31.28
C THR A 104 27.68 26.75 -30.57
N LEU A 105 27.01 27.72 -31.21
CA LEU A 105 25.76 28.27 -30.73
C LEU A 105 24.62 27.48 -31.34
N MET A 106 23.70 27.03 -30.50
CA MET A 106 22.63 26.14 -30.91
C MET A 106 21.32 26.51 -30.23
N GLY A 107 20.23 26.37 -30.98
CA GLY A 107 18.91 26.40 -30.40
C GLY A 107 17.82 26.10 -31.42
N PHE A 108 16.59 26.00 -30.90
CA PHE A 108 15.41 25.64 -31.67
C PHE A 108 14.31 26.70 -31.45
N SER A 109 13.56 27.05 -32.50
CA SER A 109 12.53 28.08 -32.41
C SER A 109 13.12 29.40 -31.87
N LYS A 110 12.68 29.86 -30.69
CA LYS A 110 13.24 31.03 -29.98
C LYS A 110 14.75 30.90 -29.77
N GLY A 111 15.21 29.73 -29.34
CA GLY A 111 16.63 29.46 -29.16
C GLY A 111 17.40 29.49 -30.48
N GLY A 112 16.76 29.10 -31.59
CA GLY A 112 17.34 29.18 -32.93
C GLY A 112 17.55 30.63 -33.37
N SER A 113 16.60 31.51 -33.03
CA SER A 113 16.72 32.96 -33.22
C SER A 113 17.89 33.53 -32.41
N ALA A 114 18.02 33.14 -31.14
CA ALA A 114 19.13 33.56 -30.29
C ALA A 114 20.48 33.06 -30.81
N ALA A 115 20.58 31.80 -31.22
CA ALA A 115 21.81 31.24 -31.80
C ALA A 115 22.27 32.02 -33.04
N LEU A 116 21.33 32.39 -33.94
CA LEU A 116 21.63 33.25 -35.08
C LEU A 116 22.05 34.66 -34.63
N TYR A 117 21.27 35.30 -33.78
CA TYR A 117 21.52 36.66 -33.32
C TYR A 117 22.89 36.81 -32.65
N TYR A 118 23.18 36.00 -31.64
CA TYR A 118 24.46 36.06 -30.92
C TYR A 118 25.61 35.60 -31.81
N GLY A 119 25.39 34.61 -32.67
CA GLY A 119 26.43 34.12 -33.56
C GLY A 119 26.91 35.19 -34.54
N LEU A 120 25.95 35.87 -35.17
CA LEU A 120 26.21 36.96 -36.12
C LEU A 120 26.79 38.19 -35.42
N LYS A 121 26.20 38.64 -34.31
CA LYS A 121 26.60 39.88 -33.61
C LYS A 121 27.95 39.77 -32.90
N TYR A 122 28.31 38.58 -32.41
CA TYR A 122 29.49 38.37 -31.58
C TYR A 122 30.54 37.45 -32.21
N ASP A 123 30.56 37.34 -33.54
CA ASP A 123 31.63 36.68 -34.30
C ASP A 123 31.85 35.19 -33.97
N PHE A 124 30.79 34.46 -33.62
CA PHE A 124 30.87 33.00 -33.55
C PHE A 124 30.63 32.37 -34.93
N ILE A 125 31.48 31.44 -35.30
CA ILE A 125 31.47 30.88 -36.66
C ILE A 125 30.64 29.59 -36.78
N ASN A 126 30.28 28.92 -35.69
CA ASN A 126 29.49 27.69 -35.74
C ASN A 126 28.09 27.92 -35.15
N ILE A 127 27.06 27.83 -35.99
CA ILE A 127 25.68 28.14 -35.61
C ILE A 127 24.75 27.02 -36.10
N ILE A 128 24.03 26.39 -35.18
CA ILE A 128 22.99 25.39 -35.49
C ILE A 128 21.63 25.98 -35.11
N SER A 129 20.78 26.24 -36.10
CA SER A 129 19.48 26.88 -35.91
C SER A 129 18.38 26.04 -36.55
N SER A 130 17.49 25.49 -35.72
CA SER A 130 16.29 24.79 -36.21
C SER A 130 15.07 25.69 -36.11
N CYS A 131 14.34 25.82 -37.22
CA CYS A 131 13.10 26.58 -37.35
C CYS A 131 13.07 27.91 -36.56
N PRO A 132 14.09 28.78 -36.69
CA PRO A 132 14.13 30.05 -35.96
C PRO A 132 12.99 30.99 -36.34
N GLN A 133 12.53 31.79 -35.38
CA GLN A 133 11.74 32.98 -35.70
C GLN A 133 12.68 34.11 -36.12
N THR A 134 12.74 34.42 -37.41
CA THR A 134 13.59 35.51 -37.91
C THR A 134 12.97 36.89 -37.66
N ALA A 135 11.64 36.99 -37.74
CA ALA A 135 10.86 38.19 -37.43
C ALA A 135 10.35 38.12 -35.98
N ILE A 136 11.23 38.43 -35.02
CA ILE A 136 10.98 38.25 -33.59
C ILE A 136 9.83 39.11 -33.08
N GLY A 137 9.81 40.41 -33.43
CA GLY A 137 8.84 41.39 -32.95
C GLY A 137 7.41 41.05 -33.34
N SER A 138 7.17 40.80 -34.63
CA SER A 138 5.85 40.45 -35.14
C SER A 138 5.38 39.10 -34.59
N TYR A 139 6.29 38.14 -34.44
CA TYR A 139 5.94 36.83 -33.87
C TYR A 139 5.53 36.94 -32.41
N VAL A 140 6.34 37.58 -31.56
CA VAL A 140 6.06 37.71 -30.13
C VAL A 140 4.80 38.54 -29.89
N ALA A 141 4.60 39.64 -30.63
CA ALA A 141 3.40 40.47 -30.50
C ALA A 141 2.12 39.70 -30.84
N LYS A 142 2.17 38.79 -31.83
CA LYS A 142 1.00 38.02 -32.28
C LYS A 142 0.69 36.82 -31.38
N TYR A 143 1.71 36.05 -30.99
CA TYR A 143 1.52 34.75 -30.33
C TYR A 143 1.82 34.78 -28.82
N TRP A 144 2.54 35.79 -28.34
CA TRP A 144 3.02 35.89 -26.95
C TRP A 144 2.92 37.34 -26.42
N PRO A 145 1.70 37.92 -26.34
CA PRO A 145 1.50 39.34 -26.04
C PRO A 145 2.12 39.77 -24.71
N HIS A 146 2.08 38.93 -23.68
CA HIS A 146 2.72 39.26 -22.40
C HIS A 146 4.24 39.33 -22.49
N THR A 147 4.86 38.40 -23.22
CA THR A 147 6.31 38.45 -23.52
C THR A 147 6.65 39.68 -24.35
N ALA A 148 5.77 40.06 -25.30
CA ALA A 148 5.93 41.27 -26.10
C ALA A 148 5.89 42.54 -25.23
N GLU A 149 4.97 42.62 -24.26
CA GLU A 149 4.89 43.70 -23.27
C GLU A 149 6.14 43.74 -22.38
N ASN A 150 6.63 42.59 -21.92
CA ASN A 150 7.86 42.54 -21.11
C ASN A 150 9.08 43.04 -21.90
N MET A 151 9.20 42.66 -23.17
CA MET A 151 10.32 43.05 -24.03
C MET A 151 10.23 44.53 -24.48
N MET A 152 9.04 44.98 -24.87
CA MET A 152 8.83 46.28 -25.54
C MET A 152 8.10 47.34 -24.69
N GLY A 153 7.63 46.99 -23.49
CA GLY A 153 6.78 47.80 -22.60
C GLY A 153 5.27 47.59 -22.85
N ASN A 154 4.42 48.02 -21.89
CA ASN A 154 2.95 47.83 -21.80
C ASN A 154 2.11 48.19 -23.05
N THR A 155 2.71 48.78 -24.08
CA THR A 155 2.10 48.98 -25.40
C THR A 155 3.21 48.92 -26.47
N PRO A 156 3.42 47.75 -27.11
CA PRO A 156 4.36 47.62 -28.21
C PRO A 156 3.95 48.53 -29.39
N SER A 157 4.79 49.50 -29.75
CA SER A 157 4.56 50.33 -30.94
C SER A 157 5.07 49.62 -32.20
N ALA A 158 4.51 49.97 -33.37
CA ALA A 158 4.96 49.43 -34.65
C ALA A 158 6.48 49.59 -34.84
N GLU A 159 7.05 50.75 -34.49
CA GLU A 159 8.49 51.00 -34.52
C GLU A 159 9.30 49.98 -33.69
N LYS A 160 8.81 49.56 -32.52
CA LYS A 160 9.51 48.58 -31.67
C LYS A 160 9.42 47.17 -32.25
N ILE A 161 8.26 46.84 -32.83
CA ILE A 161 8.05 45.57 -33.53
C ILE A 161 9.01 45.48 -34.73
N ASP A 162 9.03 46.52 -35.56
CA ASP A 162 9.91 46.63 -36.73
C ASP A 162 11.39 46.57 -36.33
N TYR A 163 11.77 47.22 -35.22
CA TYR A 163 13.13 47.15 -34.70
C TYR A 163 13.54 45.71 -34.38
N LEU A 164 12.70 44.95 -33.65
CA LEU A 164 12.99 43.56 -33.29
C LEU A 164 12.97 42.63 -34.50
N ASP A 165 12.06 42.85 -35.47
CA ASP A 165 12.01 42.09 -36.72
C ASP A 165 13.26 42.26 -37.58
N ASN A 166 13.91 43.43 -37.50
CA ASN A 166 15.09 43.74 -38.28
C ASN A 166 16.42 43.28 -37.64
N LEU A 167 16.42 42.80 -36.39
CA LEU A 167 17.66 42.42 -35.71
C LEU A 167 18.46 41.34 -36.47
N ILE A 168 17.84 40.20 -36.77
CA ILE A 168 18.52 39.09 -37.47
C ILE A 168 18.74 39.42 -38.95
N PRO A 169 17.74 39.89 -39.73
CA PRO A 169 17.94 40.25 -41.14
C PRO A 169 19.00 41.34 -41.34
N GLY A 170 19.00 42.36 -40.48
CA GLY A 170 20.00 43.42 -40.50
C GLY A 170 21.40 42.89 -40.27
N LEU A 171 21.58 41.98 -39.31
CA LEU A 171 22.86 41.31 -39.05
C LEU A 171 23.31 40.44 -40.24
N LEU A 172 22.43 39.62 -40.82
CA LEU A 172 22.76 38.79 -42.00
C LEU A 172 23.18 39.65 -43.21
N SER A 173 22.52 40.80 -43.40
CA SER A 173 22.85 41.75 -44.46
C SER A 173 24.19 42.47 -44.22
N ALA A 174 24.49 42.82 -42.98
CA ALA A 174 25.70 43.56 -42.62
C ALA A 174 26.95 42.68 -42.41
N ASP A 175 26.78 41.37 -42.20
CA ASP A 175 27.86 40.46 -41.85
C ASP A 175 28.93 40.37 -42.95
N ARG A 176 30.19 40.41 -42.52
CA ARG A 176 31.37 40.33 -43.38
C ARG A 176 32.09 38.99 -43.25
N LEU A 177 31.78 38.19 -42.23
CA LEU A 177 32.34 36.85 -42.03
C LEU A 177 31.49 35.84 -42.81
N THR A 178 31.73 35.72 -44.12
CA THR A 178 30.94 34.86 -45.00
C THR A 178 31.37 33.39 -44.98
N ASP A 179 32.35 33.01 -44.17
CA ASP A 179 32.87 31.66 -43.99
C ASP A 179 32.31 30.95 -42.73
N ARG A 180 31.30 31.53 -42.07
CA ARG A 180 30.59 30.89 -40.95
C ARG A 180 29.92 29.58 -41.37
N ASN A 181 30.01 28.58 -40.50
CA ASN A 181 29.31 27.31 -40.56
C ASN A 181 27.90 27.49 -39.98
N ILE A 182 26.93 27.79 -40.84
CA ILE A 182 25.52 27.99 -40.47
C ILE A 182 24.71 26.79 -40.93
N TYR A 183 24.08 26.09 -39.99
CA TYR A 183 23.17 24.97 -40.25
C TYR A 183 21.73 25.43 -39.97
N LEU A 184 20.93 25.60 -41.03
CA LEU A 184 19.52 25.95 -40.93
C LEU A 184 18.65 24.74 -41.26
N ILE A 185 17.82 24.32 -40.31
CA ILE A 185 16.95 23.15 -40.44
C ILE A 185 15.49 23.61 -40.40
N THR A 186 14.71 23.26 -41.42
CA THR A 186 13.29 23.67 -41.52
C THR A 186 12.45 22.66 -42.31
N SER A 187 11.15 22.91 -42.45
CA SER A 187 10.22 22.09 -43.23
C SER A 187 9.17 22.99 -43.92
N PRO A 188 8.69 22.65 -45.13
CA PRO A 188 7.55 23.36 -45.72
C PRO A 188 6.24 23.11 -44.95
N ASN A 189 6.18 22.06 -44.14
CA ASN A 189 5.01 21.72 -43.31
C ASN A 189 5.06 22.37 -41.92
N ASP A 190 6.09 23.16 -41.64
CA ASP A 190 6.10 24.05 -40.47
C ASP A 190 5.17 25.22 -40.74
N GLU A 191 4.14 25.40 -39.92
CA GLU A 191 3.17 26.49 -40.05
C GLU A 191 3.81 27.89 -39.98
N GLN A 192 5.05 28.00 -39.49
CA GLN A 192 5.80 29.24 -39.40
C GLN A 192 6.71 29.49 -40.61
N TYR A 193 6.97 28.49 -41.46
CA TYR A 193 7.97 28.55 -42.53
C TYR A 193 7.81 29.76 -43.46
N SER A 194 6.60 29.99 -43.96
CA SER A 194 6.30 31.05 -44.94
C SER A 194 6.47 32.47 -44.38
N THR A 195 6.46 32.62 -43.06
CA THR A 195 6.61 33.94 -42.40
C THR A 195 7.96 34.13 -41.73
N GLN A 196 8.58 33.05 -41.24
CA GLN A 196 9.78 33.13 -40.41
C GLN A 196 11.06 32.69 -41.12
N ILE A 197 10.96 31.92 -42.21
CA ILE A 197 12.12 31.34 -42.89
C ILE A 197 12.19 31.77 -44.35
N GLU A 198 11.15 31.44 -45.13
CA GLU A 198 11.11 31.66 -46.57
C GLU A 198 11.48 33.09 -47.00
N PRO A 199 10.95 34.16 -46.37
CA PRO A 199 11.26 35.54 -46.77
C PRO A 199 12.74 35.91 -46.58
N TYR A 200 13.47 35.18 -45.73
CA TYR A 200 14.82 35.52 -45.31
C TYR A 200 15.90 34.58 -45.88
N LEU A 201 15.52 33.52 -46.60
CA LEU A 201 16.46 32.53 -47.13
C LEU A 201 17.52 33.15 -48.04
N ALA A 202 17.18 34.18 -48.81
CA ALA A 202 18.11 34.85 -49.72
C ALA A 202 19.33 35.44 -49.01
N TYR A 203 19.18 35.89 -47.76
CA TYR A 203 20.27 36.45 -46.97
C TYR A 203 21.37 35.42 -46.66
N PHE A 204 21.03 34.12 -46.61
CA PHE A 204 21.99 33.06 -46.31
C PHE A 204 22.84 32.64 -47.53
N SER A 205 22.42 32.99 -48.74
CA SER A 205 23.10 32.58 -49.99
C SER A 205 24.55 33.05 -50.12
N ARG A 206 24.92 34.11 -49.39
CA ARG A 206 26.28 34.68 -49.38
C ARG A 206 27.29 33.88 -48.55
N TYR A 207 26.82 32.99 -47.68
CA TYR A 207 27.70 32.24 -46.78
C TYR A 207 28.21 30.98 -47.45
N LYS A 208 29.54 30.84 -47.53
CA LYS A 208 30.21 29.73 -48.23
C LYS A 208 29.91 28.37 -47.60
N ASN A 209 29.79 28.32 -46.27
CA ASN A 209 29.61 27.09 -45.51
C ASN A 209 28.15 26.92 -45.02
N PHE A 210 27.19 27.61 -45.66
CA PHE A 210 25.78 27.47 -45.32
C PHE A 210 25.25 26.09 -45.69
N SER A 211 24.64 25.43 -44.71
CA SER A 211 24.00 24.13 -44.84
C SER A 211 22.52 24.27 -44.55
N PHE A 212 21.68 23.93 -45.54
CA PHE A 212 20.23 24.04 -45.46
C PHE A 212 19.60 22.65 -45.53
N ILE A 213 18.91 22.24 -44.47
CA ILE A 213 18.19 20.97 -44.40
C ILE A 213 16.69 21.25 -44.48
N PHE A 214 16.08 20.87 -45.60
CA PHE A 214 14.68 21.11 -45.89
C PHE A 214 13.87 19.81 -45.82
N THR A 215 13.19 19.60 -44.70
CA THR A 215 12.51 18.33 -44.41
C THR A 215 11.14 18.23 -45.03
N LYS A 216 10.99 17.38 -46.06
CA LYS A 216 9.72 17.03 -46.69
C LYS A 216 9.26 15.67 -46.18
N SER A 217 8.44 15.66 -45.13
CA SER A 217 7.91 14.43 -44.54
C SER A 217 6.54 14.67 -43.92
N SER A 218 5.62 13.72 -44.10
CA SER A 218 4.32 13.74 -43.41
C SER A 218 4.45 13.53 -41.90
N MET A 219 5.62 13.10 -41.42
CA MET A 219 5.94 12.99 -39.99
C MET A 219 6.24 14.36 -39.36
N VAL A 220 6.55 15.36 -40.19
CA VAL A 220 6.73 16.75 -39.80
C VAL A 220 5.48 17.49 -40.23
N TRP A 221 4.51 17.61 -39.34
CA TRP A 221 3.19 18.17 -39.62
C TRP A 221 2.90 19.45 -38.82
N GLN A 222 3.83 19.88 -37.97
CA GLN A 222 3.80 21.15 -37.26
C GLN A 222 5.21 21.54 -36.77
N HIS A 223 5.37 22.79 -36.34
CA HIS A 223 6.63 23.43 -35.95
C HIS A 223 7.52 22.58 -35.02
N ASN A 224 6.97 22.09 -33.90
CA ASN A 224 7.76 21.33 -32.92
C ASN A 224 8.20 19.93 -33.39
N LYS A 225 7.74 19.46 -34.56
CA LYS A 225 8.15 18.17 -35.14
C LYS A 225 9.39 18.30 -36.03
N VAL A 226 9.71 19.50 -36.52
CA VAL A 226 10.87 19.75 -37.38
C VAL A 226 12.15 19.32 -36.69
N THR A 227 12.41 19.86 -35.49
CA THR A 227 13.61 19.54 -34.70
C THR A 227 13.62 18.08 -34.29
N ARG A 228 12.49 17.55 -33.81
CA ARG A 228 12.38 16.15 -33.37
C ARG A 228 12.77 15.17 -34.48
N TYR A 229 12.28 15.41 -35.70
CA TYR A 229 12.60 14.57 -36.86
C TYR A 229 14.07 14.66 -37.26
N ASN A 230 14.67 15.85 -37.16
CA ASN A 230 16.05 16.11 -37.56
C ASN A 230 17.09 15.89 -36.45
N LEU A 231 16.68 15.38 -35.29
CA LEU A 231 17.60 15.11 -34.17
C LEU A 231 18.83 14.28 -34.58
N PRO A 232 18.73 13.23 -35.43
CA PRO A 232 19.92 12.50 -35.87
C PRO A 232 20.93 13.35 -36.63
N ILE A 233 20.49 14.28 -37.49
CA ILE A 233 21.36 15.20 -38.24
C ILE A 233 21.95 16.24 -37.28
N ILE A 234 21.16 16.76 -36.35
CA ILE A 234 21.64 17.71 -35.34
C ILE A 234 22.75 17.07 -34.49
N LEU A 235 22.53 15.83 -34.04
CA LEU A 235 23.52 15.08 -33.25
C LEU A 235 24.79 14.79 -34.05
N SER A 236 24.68 14.46 -35.33
CA SER A 236 25.87 14.21 -36.16
C SER A 236 26.73 15.48 -36.30
N ILE A 237 26.10 16.65 -36.45
CA ILE A 237 26.79 17.95 -36.50
C ILE A 237 27.46 18.25 -35.15
N ILE A 238 26.73 18.11 -34.03
CA ILE A 238 27.27 18.36 -32.69
C ILE A 238 28.48 17.47 -32.40
N TYR A 239 28.41 16.19 -32.76
CA TYR A 239 29.51 15.25 -32.52
C TYR A 239 30.71 15.55 -33.41
N ALA A 240 30.48 15.89 -34.68
CA ALA A 240 31.56 16.33 -35.57
C ALA A 240 32.25 17.59 -35.01
N HIS A 241 31.49 18.59 -34.56
CA HIS A 241 32.02 19.82 -33.99
C HIS A 241 32.86 19.55 -32.74
N GLY A 242 32.45 18.61 -31.90
CA GLY A 242 33.22 18.16 -30.73
C GLY A 242 34.60 17.61 -31.09
N GLU A 243 34.74 17.00 -32.27
CA GLU A 243 36.01 16.49 -32.81
C GLU A 243 36.76 17.54 -33.67
N GLY A 244 36.31 18.80 -33.69
CA GLY A 244 36.90 19.87 -34.49
C GLY A 244 36.58 19.80 -35.99
N ILE A 245 35.57 19.00 -36.37
CA ILE A 245 35.14 18.82 -37.77
C ILE A 245 33.84 19.61 -37.98
N TYR A 246 33.84 20.52 -38.95
CA TYR A 246 32.70 21.37 -39.28
C TYR A 246 32.16 21.00 -40.67
N PRO A 247 31.21 20.04 -40.77
CA PRO A 247 30.79 19.50 -42.06
C PRO A 247 30.03 20.52 -42.91
N ILE A 248 30.34 20.65 -44.19
CA ILE A 248 29.56 21.46 -45.12
C ILE A 248 28.57 20.52 -45.82
N LEU A 249 27.31 20.55 -45.40
CA LEU A 249 26.27 19.66 -45.95
C LEU A 249 25.70 20.22 -47.25
N GLY A 250 25.71 21.54 -47.44
CA GLY A 250 25.05 22.19 -48.57
C GLY A 250 23.53 22.18 -48.44
N GLN A 251 22.81 22.30 -49.55
CA GLN A 251 21.34 22.28 -49.57
C GLN A 251 20.82 20.86 -49.79
N ASN A 252 20.10 20.32 -48.81
CA ASN A 252 19.60 18.95 -48.85
C ASN A 252 18.13 18.90 -48.50
N ILE A 253 17.43 17.95 -49.13
CA ILE A 253 16.07 17.58 -48.79
C ILE A 253 16.11 16.21 -48.13
N ASN A 254 15.50 16.07 -46.95
CA ASN A 254 15.31 14.77 -46.30
C ASN A 254 13.83 14.49 -46.04
N GLY A 255 13.53 13.23 -45.68
CA GLY A 255 12.16 12.74 -45.58
C GLY A 255 11.64 12.17 -46.89
N VAL A 256 10.43 11.63 -46.83
CA VAL A 256 9.73 11.04 -47.98
C VAL A 256 8.40 11.77 -48.14
N ASP A 257 8.21 12.41 -49.29
CA ASP A 257 6.91 12.92 -49.72
C ASP A 257 6.00 11.74 -50.09
N LEU A 258 4.81 11.66 -49.48
CA LEU A 258 3.89 10.56 -49.75
C LEU A 258 3.39 10.54 -51.18
N ASN A 259 3.33 11.70 -51.85
CA ASN A 259 2.99 11.77 -53.27
C ASN A 259 4.07 11.11 -54.16
N GLN A 260 5.26 10.87 -53.61
CA GLN A 260 6.39 10.26 -54.29
C GLN A 260 6.72 8.85 -53.77
N ASP A 261 6.02 8.34 -52.75
CA ASP A 261 6.20 6.98 -52.23
C ASP A 261 5.42 5.96 -53.09
N LEU A 262 6.04 5.56 -54.21
CA LEU A 262 5.49 4.56 -55.14
C LEU A 262 5.24 3.19 -54.48
N SER A 263 5.91 2.89 -53.36
CA SER A 263 5.80 1.61 -52.66
C SER A 263 4.63 1.58 -51.67
N ARG A 264 4.10 2.74 -51.28
CA ARG A 264 3.04 2.92 -50.28
C ARG A 264 1.87 1.98 -50.50
N HIS A 265 1.34 1.93 -51.73
CA HIS A 265 0.13 1.16 -52.03
C HIS A 265 0.30 -0.34 -51.74
N ASN A 266 1.45 -0.90 -52.16
CA ASN A 266 1.75 -2.32 -51.94
C ASN A 266 1.99 -2.61 -50.46
N ILE A 267 2.71 -1.73 -49.76
CA ILE A 267 2.97 -1.88 -48.32
C ILE A 267 1.65 -1.83 -47.52
N ILE A 268 0.79 -0.85 -47.78
CA ILE A 268 -0.51 -0.72 -47.11
C ILE A 268 -1.41 -1.92 -47.39
N SER A 269 -1.46 -2.41 -48.64
CA SER A 269 -2.24 -3.60 -49.00
C SER A 269 -1.75 -4.84 -48.25
N ASN A 270 -0.44 -5.04 -48.14
CA ASN A 270 0.14 -6.13 -47.33
C ASN A 270 -0.22 -5.98 -45.85
N GLN A 271 -0.08 -4.79 -45.26
CA GLN A 271 -0.44 -4.53 -43.86
C GLN A 271 -1.93 -4.83 -43.59
N LYS A 272 -2.83 -4.44 -44.50
CA LYS A 272 -4.27 -4.70 -44.39
C LYS A 272 -4.59 -6.20 -44.41
N SER A 273 -3.81 -6.99 -45.18
CA SER A 273 -4.00 -8.44 -45.31
C SER A 273 -3.70 -9.19 -44.01
N GLU A 274 -2.77 -8.70 -43.19
CA GLU A 274 -2.43 -9.28 -41.89
C GLU A 274 -3.53 -9.08 -40.83
N LYS A 275 -4.41 -8.08 -41.01
CA LYS A 275 -5.45 -7.68 -40.05
C LYS A 275 -4.92 -7.51 -38.62
N LYS A 276 -3.67 -7.06 -38.48
CA LYS A 276 -3.00 -6.90 -37.20
C LYS A 276 -3.52 -5.66 -36.47
N ALA A 277 -4.15 -5.86 -35.31
CA ALA A 277 -4.50 -4.76 -34.43
C ALA A 277 -3.35 -4.39 -33.49
N ILE A 278 -3.14 -3.09 -33.32
CA ILE A 278 -2.32 -2.51 -32.25
C ILE A 278 -3.27 -2.10 -31.14
N SER A 279 -2.92 -2.36 -29.88
CA SER A 279 -3.76 -2.11 -28.71
C SER A 279 -2.91 -1.91 -27.45
N THR A 280 -2.50 -0.66 -27.21
CA THR A 280 -1.66 -0.28 -26.07
C THR A 280 -2.42 0.66 -25.15
N VAL A 281 -2.44 0.36 -23.86
CA VAL A 281 -2.94 1.24 -22.79
C VAL A 281 -1.79 2.08 -22.27
N SER A 282 -2.01 3.39 -22.17
CA SER A 282 -1.07 4.33 -21.55
C SER A 282 -1.40 4.57 -20.07
N ASN A 283 -2.69 4.54 -19.72
CA ASN A 283 -3.15 4.73 -18.34
C ASN A 283 -4.49 4.04 -18.11
N ILE A 284 -4.67 3.42 -16.94
CA ILE A 284 -5.92 2.84 -16.47
C ILE A 284 -6.02 2.99 -14.95
N TYR A 285 -7.15 3.44 -14.45
CA TYR A 285 -7.41 3.60 -13.01
C TYR A 285 -8.91 3.61 -12.73
N PHE A 286 -9.26 3.45 -11.45
CA PHE A 286 -10.65 3.49 -11.00
C PHE A 286 -10.84 4.64 -10.01
N LEU A 287 -11.85 5.47 -10.21
CA LEU A 287 -12.14 6.61 -9.34
C LEU A 287 -13.65 6.82 -9.28
N ASP A 288 -14.19 7.01 -8.07
CA ASP A 288 -15.60 7.30 -7.81
C ASP A 288 -16.58 6.37 -8.54
N GLY A 289 -16.37 5.06 -8.43
CA GLY A 289 -17.23 4.05 -9.06
C GLY A 289 -16.96 3.82 -10.55
N LYS A 290 -16.00 4.54 -11.15
CA LYS A 290 -15.81 4.53 -12.60
C LYS A 290 -14.39 4.16 -13.01
N LEU A 291 -14.30 3.33 -14.05
CA LEU A 291 -13.07 2.98 -14.73
C LEU A 291 -12.71 4.07 -15.74
N TYR A 292 -11.49 4.57 -15.66
CA TYR A 292 -10.88 5.46 -16.64
C TYR A 292 -9.78 4.68 -17.36
N ILE A 293 -9.79 4.73 -18.69
CA ILE A 293 -8.81 4.04 -19.53
C ILE A 293 -8.44 4.94 -20.71
N ASN A 294 -7.15 5.03 -21.00
CA ASN A 294 -6.59 5.76 -22.14
C ASN A 294 -5.56 4.91 -22.86
N GLY A 295 -5.52 5.01 -24.18
CA GLY A 295 -4.55 4.25 -24.97
C GLY A 295 -4.68 4.52 -26.45
N VAL A 296 -4.05 3.65 -27.23
CA VAL A 296 -4.05 3.68 -28.69
C VAL A 296 -4.48 2.31 -29.20
N ALA A 297 -5.46 2.29 -30.10
CA ALA A 297 -5.82 1.08 -30.82
C ALA A 297 -6.19 1.37 -32.28
N PHE A 298 -5.66 0.58 -33.21
CA PHE A 298 -5.96 0.69 -34.64
C PHE A 298 -5.61 -0.62 -35.36
N ILE A 299 -6.13 -0.79 -36.58
CA ILE A 299 -5.78 -1.91 -37.45
C ILE A 299 -4.68 -1.43 -38.42
N ARG A 300 -3.55 -2.16 -38.49
CA ARG A 300 -2.42 -1.78 -39.35
C ARG A 300 -2.87 -1.64 -40.81
N GLY A 301 -2.44 -0.56 -41.46
CA GLY A 301 -2.77 -0.23 -42.84
C GLY A 301 -4.15 0.41 -43.06
N TYR A 302 -5.00 0.50 -42.04
CA TYR A 302 -6.30 1.19 -42.14
C TYR A 302 -6.18 2.62 -41.63
N GLU A 303 -6.28 3.58 -42.54
CA GLU A 303 -6.23 5.00 -42.21
C GLU A 303 -7.46 5.44 -41.41
N CYS A 304 -7.21 6.21 -40.35
CA CYS A 304 -8.19 6.84 -39.50
C CYS A 304 -7.77 8.27 -39.11
N PRO A 305 -7.78 9.22 -40.06
CA PRO A 305 -7.42 10.61 -39.80
C PRO A 305 -8.44 11.31 -38.88
N ASN A 306 -9.71 10.92 -38.94
CA ASN A 306 -10.82 11.57 -38.22
C ASN A 306 -11.64 10.58 -37.40
N TYR A 307 -12.46 11.11 -36.49
CA TYR A 307 -13.28 10.31 -35.58
C TYR A 307 -14.26 9.38 -36.30
N GLU A 308 -14.77 9.75 -37.48
CA GLU A 308 -15.71 8.90 -38.24
C GLU A 308 -15.07 7.62 -38.79
N ASN A 309 -13.74 7.58 -38.92
CA ASN A 309 -13.04 6.49 -39.58
C ASN A 309 -12.79 5.29 -38.67
N ILE A 310 -12.92 5.46 -37.35
CA ILE A 310 -12.59 4.43 -36.37
C ILE A 310 -13.58 4.41 -35.21
N LYS A 311 -13.88 3.21 -34.70
CA LYS A 311 -14.61 3.01 -33.45
C LYS A 311 -13.83 2.05 -32.55
N HIS A 312 -13.93 2.30 -31.24
CA HIS A 312 -13.31 1.48 -30.22
C HIS A 312 -14.37 1.01 -29.23
N THR A 313 -14.38 -0.29 -28.94
CA THR A 313 -15.23 -0.87 -27.92
C THR A 313 -14.35 -1.64 -26.95
N LEU A 314 -14.36 -1.24 -25.68
CA LEU A 314 -13.74 -2.00 -24.60
C LEU A 314 -14.59 -3.24 -24.32
N ILE A 315 -13.92 -4.38 -24.23
CA ILE A 315 -14.53 -5.67 -23.96
C ILE A 315 -13.89 -6.26 -22.69
N LEU A 316 -14.72 -6.54 -21.70
CA LEU A 316 -14.35 -7.28 -20.49
C LEU A 316 -14.89 -8.70 -20.64
N ASN A 317 -14.01 -9.67 -20.86
CA ASN A 317 -14.40 -11.08 -20.99
C ASN A 317 -14.12 -11.82 -19.68
N GLY A 318 -15.18 -12.16 -18.95
CA GLY A 318 -15.12 -13.06 -17.80
C GLY A 318 -15.33 -14.52 -18.22
N LYS A 319 -15.44 -15.42 -17.26
CA LYS A 319 -15.68 -16.84 -17.48
C LYS A 319 -17.06 -17.11 -18.10
N ASN A 320 -18.10 -16.45 -17.57
CA ASN A 320 -19.49 -16.64 -18.00
C ASN A 320 -20.14 -15.36 -18.56
N ASN A 321 -19.52 -14.20 -18.34
CA ASN A 321 -20.09 -12.90 -18.65
C ASN A 321 -19.19 -12.10 -19.58
N LYS A 322 -19.80 -11.24 -20.40
CA LYS A 322 -19.09 -10.35 -21.31
C LYS A 322 -19.73 -8.97 -21.30
N TYR A 323 -18.95 -7.95 -20.98
CA TYR A 323 -19.39 -6.56 -20.97
C TYR A 323 -18.74 -5.79 -22.11
N ARG A 324 -19.50 -4.89 -22.73
CA ARG A 324 -19.05 -4.06 -23.87
C ARG A 324 -19.30 -2.60 -23.56
N PHE A 325 -18.28 -1.77 -23.70
CA PHE A 325 -18.37 -0.34 -23.46
C PHE A 325 -17.79 0.42 -24.64
N VAL A 326 -18.57 1.32 -25.23
CA VAL A 326 -18.07 2.22 -26.27
C VAL A 326 -17.04 3.15 -25.66
N LEU A 327 -15.91 3.34 -26.34
CA LEU A 327 -14.87 4.28 -25.94
C LEU A 327 -14.96 5.57 -26.76
N GLY A 328 -14.58 6.68 -26.13
CA GLY A 328 -14.35 7.97 -26.78
C GLY A 328 -13.03 7.97 -27.55
N LYS A 329 -12.82 9.01 -28.35
CA LYS A 329 -11.64 9.19 -29.21
C LYS A 329 -11.01 10.55 -28.98
N LEU A 330 -9.69 10.63 -29.15
CA LEU A 330 -8.93 11.88 -29.13
C LEU A 330 -8.05 11.96 -30.38
N LEU A 331 -8.05 13.11 -31.06
CA LEU A 331 -7.11 13.33 -32.16
C LEU A 331 -5.70 13.50 -31.58
N ASN A 332 -4.80 12.62 -32.02
CA ASN A 332 -3.40 12.64 -31.64
C ASN A 332 -2.51 12.23 -32.82
N LYS A 333 -1.99 13.22 -33.54
CA LYS A 333 -1.08 13.02 -34.68
C LYS A 333 0.28 12.44 -34.28
N ASP A 334 0.69 12.48 -33.00
CA ASP A 334 1.94 11.84 -32.55
C ASP A 334 1.89 10.31 -32.64
N ILE A 335 0.70 9.71 -32.74
CA ILE A 335 0.54 8.28 -32.97
C ILE A 335 1.25 7.85 -34.25
N ASN A 336 1.19 8.68 -35.30
CA ASN A 336 1.87 8.40 -36.57
C ASN A 336 3.39 8.24 -36.37
N TYR A 337 3.98 9.04 -35.48
CA TYR A 337 5.39 8.97 -35.11
C TYR A 337 5.71 7.73 -34.27
N ASN A 338 4.94 7.52 -33.21
CA ASN A 338 5.21 6.44 -32.25
C ASN A 338 4.96 5.05 -32.83
N TYR A 339 4.10 4.96 -33.85
CA TYR A 339 3.72 3.72 -34.51
C TYR A 339 4.00 3.75 -36.02
N PHE A 340 5.07 4.43 -36.46
CA PHE A 340 5.54 4.30 -37.83
C PHE A 340 5.97 2.86 -38.13
N TYR A 341 5.66 2.34 -39.32
CA TYR A 341 6.16 1.04 -39.80
C TYR A 341 6.11 0.97 -41.31
N GLN A 342 7.29 0.90 -41.92
CA GLN A 342 7.55 0.79 -43.35
C GLN A 342 7.11 2.01 -44.19
N THR A 343 5.84 2.42 -44.12
CA THR A 343 5.30 3.63 -44.78
C THR A 343 4.36 4.38 -43.83
N TYR A 344 4.09 5.65 -44.12
CA TYR A 344 3.14 6.46 -43.36
C TYR A 344 1.74 5.85 -43.45
N CYS A 345 0.94 5.94 -42.40
CA CYS A 345 -0.48 5.64 -42.44
C CYS A 345 -1.11 6.49 -41.36
N ASP A 346 -2.14 7.25 -41.71
CA ASP A 346 -2.69 8.23 -40.77
C ASP A 346 -3.53 7.53 -39.71
N TYR A 347 -3.03 7.48 -38.49
CA TYR A 347 -3.69 6.91 -37.31
C TYR A 347 -4.12 7.99 -36.31
N SER A 348 -4.33 9.23 -36.76
CA SER A 348 -4.54 10.37 -35.86
C SER A 348 -5.75 10.21 -34.94
N ALA A 349 -6.80 9.49 -35.33
CA ALA A 349 -7.98 9.22 -34.50
C ALA A 349 -7.89 7.93 -33.66
N ALA A 350 -6.75 7.24 -33.66
CA ALA A 350 -6.58 5.94 -33.01
C ALA A 350 -6.45 6.01 -31.48
N ALA A 351 -6.31 7.20 -30.89
CA ALA A 351 -6.29 7.33 -29.44
C ALA A 351 -7.71 7.10 -28.89
N PHE A 352 -7.86 6.17 -27.96
CA PHE A 352 -9.11 5.93 -27.25
C PHE A 352 -9.05 6.47 -25.82
N THR A 353 -10.22 6.84 -25.31
CA THR A 353 -10.45 7.29 -23.92
C THR A 353 -11.85 6.87 -23.48
N THR A 354 -12.25 7.13 -22.24
CA THR A 354 -13.66 6.98 -21.84
C THR A 354 -14.52 8.05 -22.50
N VAL A 355 -15.79 7.76 -22.79
CA VAL A 355 -16.68 8.70 -23.51
C VAL A 355 -16.79 10.01 -22.75
N GLY A 356 -16.42 11.12 -23.40
CA GLY A 356 -16.38 12.45 -22.81
C GLY A 356 -15.43 12.58 -21.60
N GLN A 357 -14.49 11.65 -21.43
CA GLN A 357 -13.60 11.53 -20.26
C GLN A 357 -14.36 11.42 -18.93
N LYS A 358 -15.58 10.83 -18.94
CA LYS A 358 -16.47 10.76 -17.77
C LYS A 358 -16.34 9.47 -16.95
N GLY A 359 -15.44 8.56 -17.33
CA GLY A 359 -15.33 7.23 -16.76
C GLY A 359 -16.45 6.28 -17.18
N ILE A 360 -16.23 4.98 -17.01
CA ILE A 360 -17.21 3.91 -17.26
C ILE A 360 -17.65 3.35 -15.91
N ASP A 361 -18.93 3.38 -15.59
CA ASP A 361 -19.45 2.70 -14.40
C ASP A 361 -19.28 1.19 -14.57
N ILE A 362 -18.52 0.58 -13.66
CA ILE A 362 -18.29 -0.87 -13.61
C ILE A 362 -18.67 -1.46 -12.23
N THR A 363 -19.39 -0.71 -11.42
CA THR A 363 -19.84 -1.14 -10.07
C THR A 363 -20.82 -2.30 -10.10
N HIS A 364 -21.41 -2.58 -11.26
CA HIS A 364 -22.33 -3.69 -11.52
C HIS A 364 -21.65 -4.96 -12.02
N LEU A 365 -20.32 -4.98 -12.21
CA LEU A 365 -19.62 -6.19 -12.64
C LEU A 365 -19.79 -7.31 -11.62
N GLU A 366 -20.03 -8.54 -12.06
CA GLU A 366 -20.03 -9.69 -11.16
C GLU A 366 -18.62 -10.01 -10.62
N LYS A 367 -18.55 -10.85 -9.58
CA LYS A 367 -17.29 -11.32 -9.01
C LYS A 367 -16.64 -12.33 -9.96
N ASP A 368 -15.70 -11.86 -10.77
CA ASP A 368 -14.96 -12.67 -11.74
C ASP A 368 -13.63 -12.00 -12.13
N ALA A 369 -12.78 -12.74 -12.83
CA ALA A 369 -11.60 -12.23 -13.51
C ALA A 369 -11.91 -11.96 -14.98
N TYR A 370 -11.81 -10.70 -15.39
CA TYR A 370 -12.09 -10.21 -16.72
C TYR A 370 -10.79 -9.93 -17.47
N VAL A 371 -10.60 -10.57 -18.63
CA VAL A 371 -9.52 -10.22 -19.57
C VAL A 371 -9.98 -9.06 -20.44
N LEU A 372 -9.18 -8.00 -20.48
CA LEU A 372 -9.49 -6.78 -21.22
C LEU A 372 -9.01 -6.89 -22.65
N SER A 373 -9.91 -6.61 -23.58
CA SER A 373 -9.62 -6.48 -25.00
C SER A 373 -10.29 -5.25 -25.58
N VAL A 374 -9.78 -4.77 -26.70
CA VAL A 374 -10.40 -3.69 -27.47
C VAL A 374 -10.78 -4.22 -28.84
N GLU A 375 -12.03 -4.00 -29.21
CA GLU A 375 -12.52 -4.20 -30.55
C GLU A 375 -12.37 -2.88 -31.31
N VAL A 376 -11.70 -2.95 -32.45
CA VAL A 376 -11.44 -1.82 -33.34
C VAL A 376 -12.19 -2.05 -34.64
N GLU A 377 -13.04 -1.10 -35.03
CA GLU A 377 -13.71 -1.07 -36.34
C GLU A 377 -13.12 0.06 -37.17
N SER A 378 -12.62 -0.26 -38.37
CA SER A 378 -12.09 0.71 -39.34
C SER A 378 -12.42 0.27 -40.76
N ALA A 379 -13.03 1.16 -41.55
CA ALA A 379 -13.45 0.89 -42.94
C ALA A 379 -14.21 -0.45 -43.11
N GLY A 380 -15.14 -0.75 -42.20
CA GLY A 380 -15.93 -1.99 -42.20
C GLY A 380 -15.20 -3.25 -41.72
N THR A 381 -13.90 -3.17 -41.40
CA THR A 381 -13.13 -4.28 -40.83
C THR A 381 -13.15 -4.17 -39.30
N VAL A 382 -13.51 -5.26 -38.63
CA VAL A 382 -13.53 -5.35 -37.16
C VAL A 382 -12.49 -6.36 -36.70
N VAL A 383 -11.61 -5.94 -35.78
CA VAL A 383 -10.60 -6.80 -35.16
C VAL A 383 -10.62 -6.60 -33.65
N SER A 384 -10.60 -7.69 -32.89
CA SER A 384 -10.44 -7.66 -31.43
C SER A 384 -9.02 -8.06 -31.06
N ALA A 385 -8.41 -7.32 -30.14
CA ALA A 385 -7.09 -7.64 -29.60
C ALA A 385 -7.05 -7.44 -28.08
N PRO A 386 -6.31 -8.28 -27.33
CA PRO A 386 -6.05 -8.04 -25.91
C PRO A 386 -5.41 -6.68 -25.71
N LEU A 387 -5.80 -5.98 -24.64
CA LEU A 387 -5.17 -4.73 -24.25
C LEU A 387 -3.86 -5.03 -23.54
N LYS A 388 -2.78 -4.39 -23.98
CA LYS A 388 -1.45 -4.53 -23.38
C LYS A 388 -0.96 -3.18 -22.86
N SER A 389 -0.09 -3.18 -21.86
CA SER A 389 0.56 -1.97 -21.36
C SER A 389 2.06 -2.14 -21.43
N ASN A 390 2.77 -1.06 -21.78
CA ASN A 390 4.24 -1.04 -21.71
C ASN A 390 4.74 -0.84 -20.27
N ASN A 391 3.87 -0.35 -19.39
CA ASN A 391 4.14 -0.18 -17.97
C ASN A 391 3.49 -1.33 -17.19
N ASN A 392 4.14 -1.76 -16.11
CA ASN A 392 3.52 -2.70 -15.18
C ASN A 392 2.36 -1.97 -14.46
N ILE A 393 1.14 -2.43 -14.66
CA ILE A 393 -0.04 -1.90 -13.98
C ILE A 393 -0.31 -2.81 -12.79
N ASN A 394 -0.34 -2.20 -11.61
CA ASN A 394 -0.71 -2.83 -10.36
C ASN A 394 -1.56 -1.82 -9.58
N TYR A 395 -2.88 -1.99 -9.64
CA TYR A 395 -3.82 -1.04 -9.08
C TYR A 395 -4.94 -1.75 -8.32
N ASN A 396 -5.27 -1.25 -7.13
CA ASN A 396 -6.34 -1.79 -6.29
C ASN A 396 -7.29 -0.68 -5.84
N ALA A 397 -8.58 -0.97 -5.93
CA ALA A 397 -9.70 -0.13 -5.52
C ALA A 397 -10.76 -0.97 -4.79
N LEU A 398 -11.72 -0.29 -4.16
CA LEU A 398 -12.87 -0.90 -3.49
C LEU A 398 -14.15 -0.63 -4.28
N ILE A 399 -15.03 -1.63 -4.35
CA ILE A 399 -16.42 -1.51 -4.80
C ILE A 399 -17.30 -2.13 -3.72
N GLY A 400 -17.82 -1.30 -2.81
CA GLY A 400 -18.51 -1.78 -1.62
C GLY A 400 -17.60 -2.67 -0.77
N SER A 401 -18.03 -3.90 -0.49
CA SER A 401 -17.28 -4.93 0.25
C SER A 401 -16.27 -5.72 -0.60
N ASP A 402 -16.13 -5.41 -1.88
CA ASP A 402 -15.28 -6.15 -2.81
C ASP A 402 -14.00 -5.39 -3.15
N GLU A 403 -12.93 -6.14 -3.40
CA GLU A 403 -11.74 -5.60 -4.04
C GLU A 403 -11.89 -5.63 -5.57
N LEU A 404 -11.53 -4.53 -6.21
CA LEU A 404 -11.24 -4.43 -7.64
C LEU A 404 -9.72 -4.34 -7.85
N TYR A 405 -9.13 -5.37 -8.44
CA TYR A 405 -7.73 -5.39 -8.86
C TYR A 405 -7.61 -5.16 -10.37
N ILE A 406 -6.70 -4.29 -10.80
CA ILE A 406 -6.33 -4.09 -12.20
C ILE A 406 -4.84 -4.39 -12.34
N GLY A 407 -4.51 -5.36 -13.20
CA GLY A 407 -3.16 -5.91 -13.30
C GLY A 407 -2.70 -6.16 -14.73
N SER A 408 -1.39 -6.03 -14.96
CA SER A 408 -0.74 -6.57 -16.16
C SER A 408 -0.40 -8.06 -16.00
N THR A 409 -0.60 -8.84 -17.06
CA THR A 409 -0.17 -10.24 -17.19
C THR A 409 0.55 -10.45 -18.52
N ASP A 410 1.21 -11.60 -18.69
CA ASP A 410 1.85 -11.98 -19.96
C ASP A 410 0.86 -12.00 -21.15
N PHE A 411 -0.43 -12.20 -20.87
CA PHE A 411 -1.49 -12.32 -21.86
C PHE A 411 -2.23 -11.00 -22.13
N GLY A 412 -2.03 -9.98 -21.30
CA GLY A 412 -2.73 -8.68 -21.39
C GLY A 412 -3.17 -8.14 -20.04
N LEU A 413 -4.04 -7.13 -20.06
CA LEU A 413 -4.61 -6.54 -18.85
C LEU A 413 -5.79 -7.36 -18.33
N ILE A 414 -5.89 -7.44 -17.01
CA ILE A 414 -7.01 -8.06 -16.32
C ILE A 414 -7.63 -7.08 -15.33
N ILE A 415 -8.94 -7.22 -15.13
CA ILE A 415 -9.68 -6.68 -14.00
C ILE A 415 -10.22 -7.87 -13.21
N HIS A 416 -9.94 -7.93 -11.91
CA HIS A 416 -10.44 -8.99 -11.05
C HIS A 416 -11.26 -8.38 -9.92
N ARG A 417 -12.57 -8.67 -9.92
CA ARG A 417 -13.47 -8.30 -8.81
C ARG A 417 -13.70 -9.52 -7.93
N LYS A 418 -13.48 -9.39 -6.62
CA LYS A 418 -13.59 -10.50 -5.67
C LYS A 418 -13.91 -10.00 -4.27
N SER A 419 -14.41 -10.91 -3.43
CA SER A 419 -14.63 -10.63 -2.01
C SER A 419 -13.32 -10.19 -1.34
N ILE A 420 -13.38 -9.16 -0.49
CA ILE A 420 -12.20 -8.68 0.21
C ILE A 420 -11.74 -9.62 1.33
N LEU A 421 -12.64 -10.45 1.85
CA LEU A 421 -12.33 -11.49 2.83
C LEU A 421 -12.21 -12.86 2.14
N THR A 422 -11.13 -13.57 2.46
CA THR A 422 -10.83 -14.94 2.00
C THR A 422 -10.45 -15.84 3.18
N LYS A 423 -10.23 -17.14 2.94
CA LYS A 423 -9.76 -18.08 3.96
C LYS A 423 -8.39 -17.65 4.49
N ARG A 424 -8.14 -17.92 5.79
CA ARG A 424 -6.87 -17.61 6.46
C ARG A 424 -5.69 -18.28 5.74
N SER A 425 -4.57 -17.57 5.71
CA SER A 425 -3.30 -18.02 5.14
C SER A 425 -2.22 -18.07 6.23
N GLN A 426 -1.30 -19.03 6.12
CA GLN A 426 -0.11 -19.08 6.96
C GLN A 426 0.69 -17.79 6.81
N SER A 427 0.85 -17.06 7.91
CA SER A 427 1.45 -15.73 7.92
C SER A 427 2.00 -15.40 9.28
N HIS A 428 2.99 -14.51 9.30
CA HIS A 428 3.42 -13.82 10.50
C HIS A 428 2.55 -12.56 10.63
N PHE A 429 1.76 -12.51 11.69
CA PHE A 429 0.79 -11.45 11.91
C PHE A 429 0.84 -10.97 13.36
N GLU A 430 1.06 -9.67 13.54
CA GLU A 430 1.17 -9.03 14.85
C GLU A 430 0.51 -7.65 14.81
N ILE A 431 -0.29 -7.33 15.82
CA ILE A 431 -0.77 -5.95 16.07
C ILE A 431 0.17 -5.30 17.08
N THR A 432 0.91 -4.29 16.64
CA THR A 432 1.86 -3.56 17.50
C THR A 432 1.22 -2.40 18.24
N SER A 433 0.20 -1.76 17.66
CA SER A 433 -0.52 -0.64 18.28
C SER A 433 -1.94 -0.55 17.75
N THR A 434 -2.85 -0.15 18.63
CA THR A 434 -4.24 0.13 18.30
C THR A 434 -4.78 1.19 19.26
N TRP A 435 -5.69 2.03 18.76
CA TRP A 435 -6.46 2.94 19.59
C TRP A 435 -7.77 3.29 18.89
N TYR A 436 -8.72 3.79 19.67
CA TYR A 436 -10.01 4.26 19.21
C TYR A 436 -10.26 5.66 19.76
N LYS A 437 -10.72 6.58 18.93
CA LYS A 437 -11.05 7.95 19.34
C LYS A 437 -12.26 8.43 18.56
N ASP A 438 -13.36 8.69 19.24
CA ASP A 438 -14.62 9.10 18.61
C ASP A 438 -15.02 8.06 17.53
N ASN A 439 -15.07 8.48 16.27
CA ASN A 439 -15.34 7.65 15.08
C ASN A 439 -14.08 7.13 14.36
N LEU A 440 -12.89 7.29 14.96
CA LEU A 440 -11.61 6.92 14.34
C LEU A 440 -11.07 5.63 14.95
N LEU A 441 -10.77 4.66 14.08
CA LEU A 441 -10.14 3.40 14.41
C LEU A 441 -8.69 3.37 13.91
N HIS A 442 -7.72 3.14 14.80
CA HIS A 442 -6.33 2.94 14.42
C HIS A 442 -5.83 1.52 14.69
N LEU A 443 -5.09 0.99 13.72
CA LEU A 443 -4.33 -0.25 13.80
C LEU A 443 -3.00 -0.09 13.06
N GLU A 444 -1.94 -0.64 13.63
CA GLU A 444 -0.66 -0.84 12.96
C GLU A 444 0.06 -2.08 13.47
N GLY A 445 0.85 -2.70 12.60
CA GLY A 445 1.47 -3.98 12.89
C GLY A 445 2.16 -4.62 11.70
N ILE A 446 2.56 -5.88 11.89
CA ILE A 446 3.27 -6.68 10.90
C ILE A 446 2.27 -7.64 10.26
N PHE A 447 2.25 -7.69 8.92
CA PHE A 447 1.53 -8.72 8.20
C PHE A 447 2.37 -9.17 6.99
N ALA A 448 3.10 -10.27 7.21
CA ALA A 448 3.91 -10.94 6.19
C ALA A 448 3.34 -12.33 5.92
N VAL A 449 3.28 -12.73 4.65
CA VAL A 449 2.77 -14.04 4.24
C VAL A 449 3.93 -14.85 3.66
N GLN A 450 4.11 -16.09 4.11
CA GLN A 450 5.21 -16.93 3.65
C GLN A 450 5.14 -17.14 2.13
N GLY A 451 6.25 -16.90 1.41
CA GLY A 451 6.31 -17.01 -0.05
C GLY A 451 5.80 -15.79 -0.82
N VAL A 452 5.49 -14.68 -0.14
CA VAL A 452 5.00 -13.43 -0.75
C VAL A 452 6.00 -12.31 -0.53
N ASN A 453 6.76 -11.97 -1.56
CA ASN A 453 7.76 -10.92 -1.50
C ASN A 453 7.12 -9.52 -1.55
N VAL A 454 7.38 -8.70 -0.54
CA VAL A 454 6.89 -7.32 -0.42
C VAL A 454 8.09 -6.43 -0.07
N SER A 455 8.77 -5.96 -1.12
CA SER A 455 10.07 -5.25 -1.00
C SER A 455 10.00 -3.77 -1.35
N SER A 456 9.02 -3.39 -2.16
CA SER A 456 8.88 -2.07 -2.77
C SER A 456 7.53 -1.44 -2.49
N TRP A 457 7.50 -0.10 -2.55
CA TRP A 457 6.26 0.67 -2.43
C TRP A 457 5.27 0.29 -3.53
N GLY A 458 4.09 -0.22 -3.14
CA GLY A 458 3.04 -0.65 -4.07
C GLY A 458 3.02 -2.14 -4.39
N ASP A 459 3.95 -2.94 -3.85
CA ASP A 459 3.91 -4.41 -4.00
C ASP A 459 2.67 -5.01 -3.33
N ALA A 460 2.20 -4.40 -2.25
CA ALA A 460 0.98 -4.79 -1.54
C ALA A 460 0.05 -3.60 -1.26
N SER A 461 -1.25 -3.88 -1.15
CA SER A 461 -2.26 -2.97 -0.61
C SER A 461 -2.85 -3.56 0.66
N TYR A 462 -2.92 -2.77 1.72
CA TYR A 462 -3.48 -3.19 3.01
C TYR A 462 -4.84 -2.55 3.26
N TYR A 463 -5.72 -3.27 3.96
CA TYR A 463 -7.04 -2.81 4.37
C TYR A 463 -7.35 -3.25 5.80
N ILE A 464 -8.06 -2.41 6.55
CA ILE A 464 -8.83 -2.83 7.72
C ILE A 464 -10.21 -3.21 7.22
N VAL A 465 -10.75 -4.36 7.64
CA VAL A 465 -12.12 -4.76 7.29
C VAL A 465 -12.91 -4.97 8.58
N LEU A 466 -14.01 -4.26 8.71
CA LEU A 466 -14.98 -4.42 9.80
C LEU A 466 -16.11 -5.32 9.32
N GLN A 467 -16.26 -6.49 9.94
CA GLN A 467 -17.22 -7.51 9.56
C GLN A 467 -18.32 -7.63 10.60
N SER A 468 -19.57 -7.37 10.20
CA SER A 468 -20.76 -7.71 11.00
C SER A 468 -21.29 -9.10 10.62
N GLU A 469 -22.44 -9.53 11.15
CA GLU A 469 -23.07 -10.79 10.71
C GLU A 469 -23.44 -10.81 9.22
N SER A 470 -23.73 -9.65 8.63
CA SER A 470 -24.28 -9.56 7.26
C SER A 470 -23.40 -8.81 6.27
N ASP A 471 -22.61 -7.83 6.72
CA ASP A 471 -21.88 -6.91 5.85
C ASP A 471 -20.40 -6.76 6.22
N SER A 472 -19.56 -6.47 5.22
CA SER A 472 -18.14 -6.14 5.36
C SER A 472 -17.87 -4.69 4.95
N HIS A 473 -17.15 -3.95 5.78
CA HIS A 473 -16.77 -2.56 5.52
C HIS A 473 -15.24 -2.41 5.47
N PRO A 474 -14.64 -2.37 4.26
CA PRO A 474 -13.20 -2.23 4.09
C PRO A 474 -12.74 -0.76 4.06
N PHE A 475 -11.60 -0.50 4.69
CA PHE A 475 -10.92 0.79 4.74
C PHE A 475 -9.46 0.61 4.32
N LYS A 476 -9.03 1.29 3.26
CA LYS A 476 -7.64 1.21 2.77
C LYS A 476 -6.69 1.87 3.77
N ILE A 477 -5.59 1.19 4.09
CA ILE A 477 -4.53 1.69 4.99
C ILE A 477 -3.17 1.72 4.29
N GLY A 478 -2.19 2.31 4.96
CA GLY A 478 -0.84 2.51 4.44
C GLY A 478 0.11 1.36 4.74
N MET A 479 1.25 1.41 4.06
CA MET A 479 2.39 0.52 4.23
C MET A 479 3.55 1.31 4.87
N LEU A 480 4.44 0.65 5.58
CA LEU A 480 5.64 1.22 6.21
C LEU A 480 6.82 0.26 6.06
N ASP A 481 8.02 0.77 6.31
CA ASP A 481 9.22 -0.04 6.46
C ASP A 481 9.11 -0.96 7.68
N LEU A 482 9.36 -2.24 7.47
CA LEU A 482 9.55 -3.20 8.53
C LEU A 482 11.03 -3.22 8.93
N VAL A 483 11.31 -2.88 10.19
CA VAL A 483 12.63 -3.01 10.79
C VAL A 483 12.56 -4.16 11.80
N THR A 484 13.07 -5.34 11.39
CA THR A 484 13.20 -6.51 12.27
C THR A 484 14.63 -7.03 12.24
N THR A 485 15.14 -7.48 13.38
CA THR A 485 16.44 -8.16 13.52
C THR A 485 16.33 -9.67 13.43
N GLU A 486 15.12 -10.21 13.55
CA GLU A 486 14.84 -11.65 13.51
C GLU A 486 14.14 -12.03 12.20
N PRO A 487 14.48 -13.20 11.62
CA PRO A 487 13.78 -13.71 10.45
C PRO A 487 12.32 -14.03 10.81
N LEU A 488 11.38 -13.57 9.98
CA LEU A 488 9.94 -13.80 10.19
C LEU A 488 9.52 -15.26 9.92
N PHE A 489 10.29 -15.98 9.10
CA PHE A 489 10.04 -17.36 8.73
C PHE A 489 11.36 -18.12 8.71
N ASP A 490 11.35 -19.33 9.23
CA ASP A 490 12.41 -20.30 9.03
C ASP A 490 12.42 -20.66 7.53
N ASP A 491 13.49 -20.31 6.81
CA ASP A 491 13.84 -20.88 5.49
C ASP A 491 13.32 -20.21 4.20
N THR A 492 13.33 -18.87 4.07
CA THR A 492 13.04 -18.21 2.77
C THR A 492 14.02 -17.10 2.37
N HIS A 493 14.34 -17.01 1.07
CA HIS A 493 15.04 -15.88 0.43
C HIS A 493 14.08 -14.70 0.13
N ASP A 494 12.85 -14.74 0.67
CA ASP A 494 11.83 -13.73 0.43
C ASP A 494 12.12 -12.45 1.22
N ILE A 495 11.77 -11.30 0.63
CA ILE A 495 12.02 -9.99 1.22
C ILE A 495 10.68 -9.41 1.72
N TYR A 496 10.64 -9.07 3.01
CA TYR A 496 9.43 -8.56 3.70
C TYR A 496 9.63 -7.13 4.22
N SER A 497 10.58 -6.38 3.66
CA SER A 497 10.98 -5.05 4.16
C SER A 497 9.84 -4.01 4.14
N LYS A 498 8.76 -4.28 3.41
CA LYS A 498 7.56 -3.44 3.35
C LYS A 498 6.31 -4.12 3.90
N SER A 499 6.45 -5.13 4.77
CA SER A 499 5.32 -5.88 5.34
C SER A 499 4.72 -5.29 6.63
N TYR A 500 5.07 -4.05 6.99
CA TYR A 500 4.46 -3.33 8.10
C TYR A 500 3.29 -2.48 7.58
N PHE A 501 2.12 -2.58 8.21
CA PHE A 501 0.93 -1.79 7.85
C PHE A 501 0.59 -0.79 8.95
N SER A 502 -0.04 0.33 8.57
CA SER A 502 -0.54 1.34 9.52
C SER A 502 -1.63 2.18 8.86
N THR A 503 -2.61 2.67 9.62
CA THR A 503 -3.52 3.70 9.07
C THR A 503 -2.73 4.91 8.57
N VAL A 504 -3.16 5.54 7.47
CA VAL A 504 -2.40 6.61 6.82
C VAL A 504 -2.09 7.75 7.79
N GLY A 505 -0.79 8.03 7.98
CA GLY A 505 -0.32 9.06 8.90
C GLY A 505 -0.63 8.81 10.37
N ARG A 506 -0.98 7.57 10.76
CA ARG A 506 -1.41 7.19 12.12
C ARG A 506 -2.59 8.02 12.63
N LYS A 507 -3.50 8.40 11.74
CA LYS A 507 -4.69 9.22 12.06
C LYS A 507 -5.95 8.42 12.33
N GLY A 508 -5.91 7.10 12.17
CA GLY A 508 -7.09 6.25 12.20
C GLY A 508 -7.86 6.30 10.87
N VAL A 509 -8.75 5.32 10.68
CA VAL A 509 -9.77 5.31 9.61
C VAL A 509 -11.09 5.78 10.21
N ASP A 510 -11.81 6.62 9.45
CA ASP A 510 -13.13 7.12 9.84
C ASP A 510 -14.20 6.08 9.52
N ILE A 511 -14.88 5.59 10.56
CA ILE A 511 -15.95 4.59 10.46
C ILE A 511 -17.34 5.22 10.60
N GLY A 512 -17.47 6.55 10.64
CA GLY A 512 -18.75 7.22 10.84
C GLY A 512 -19.80 6.96 9.75
N SER A 513 -19.38 6.42 8.60
CA SER A 513 -20.25 6.08 7.48
C SER A 513 -20.88 4.68 7.57
N ILE A 514 -20.46 3.83 8.51
CA ILE A 514 -21.00 2.47 8.65
C ILE A 514 -22.16 2.41 9.65
N PRO A 515 -23.09 1.45 9.51
CA PRO A 515 -24.22 1.28 10.43
C PRO A 515 -23.77 1.02 11.88
N ARG A 516 -24.64 1.32 12.84
CA ARG A 516 -24.39 0.94 14.25
C ARG A 516 -24.41 -0.59 14.38
N GLY A 517 -23.53 -1.13 15.20
CA GLY A 517 -23.48 -2.58 15.43
C GLY A 517 -22.16 -3.08 15.97
N GLU A 518 -22.05 -4.41 16.02
CA GLU A 518 -20.86 -5.13 16.44
C GLU A 518 -20.06 -5.58 15.21
N TYR A 519 -18.74 -5.43 15.28
CA TYR A 519 -17.85 -5.70 14.16
C TYR A 519 -16.60 -6.45 14.60
N ASP A 520 -16.35 -7.59 13.98
CA ASP A 520 -15.05 -8.25 14.02
C ASP A 520 -14.06 -7.51 13.13
N VAL A 521 -12.84 -7.38 13.62
CA VAL A 521 -11.80 -6.58 12.96
C VAL A 521 -10.80 -7.51 12.28
N PHE A 522 -10.64 -7.33 10.97
CA PHE A 522 -9.69 -8.05 10.13
C PHE A 522 -8.67 -7.08 9.50
N VAL A 523 -7.48 -7.60 9.21
CA VAL A 523 -6.51 -6.95 8.34
C VAL A 523 -6.35 -7.80 7.09
N VAL A 524 -6.44 -7.15 5.93
CA VAL A 524 -6.34 -7.78 4.62
C VAL A 524 -5.12 -7.23 3.89
N MET A 525 -4.33 -8.12 3.30
CA MET A 525 -3.25 -7.80 2.39
C MET A 525 -3.62 -8.30 0.99
N SER A 526 -3.55 -7.42 0.00
CA SER A 526 -3.67 -7.76 -1.41
C SER A 526 -2.33 -7.60 -2.11
N HIS A 527 -1.93 -8.63 -2.86
CA HIS A 527 -0.66 -8.68 -3.58
C HIS A 527 -0.88 -9.35 -4.94
N HIS A 528 -0.64 -8.60 -6.03
CA HIS A 528 -0.82 -9.05 -7.42
C HIS A 528 -2.13 -9.81 -7.68
N GLY A 529 -3.24 -9.29 -7.15
CA GLY A 529 -4.56 -9.89 -7.34
C GLY A 529 -4.83 -11.14 -6.49
N LYS A 530 -3.98 -11.49 -5.52
CA LYS A 530 -4.27 -12.45 -4.44
C LYS A 530 -4.60 -11.70 -3.14
N ILE A 531 -5.54 -12.23 -2.35
CA ILE A 531 -5.95 -11.66 -1.06
C ILE A 531 -5.58 -12.63 0.06
N PHE A 532 -5.00 -12.06 1.11
CA PHE A 532 -4.64 -12.73 2.35
C PHE A 532 -5.34 -12.02 3.50
N THR A 533 -6.01 -12.78 4.36
CA THR A 533 -6.88 -12.25 5.42
C THR A 533 -6.39 -12.75 6.77
N GLN A 534 -6.26 -11.85 7.74
CA GLN A 534 -6.02 -12.18 9.14
C GLN A 534 -7.04 -11.52 10.06
N ASN A 535 -7.54 -12.30 11.01
CA ASN A 535 -8.40 -11.80 12.09
C ASN A 535 -7.51 -11.25 13.21
N THR A 536 -7.87 -10.08 13.74
CA THR A 536 -7.08 -9.41 14.79
C THR A 536 -7.35 -9.91 16.21
N SER A 537 -8.30 -10.84 16.36
CA SER A 537 -8.95 -11.24 17.61
C SER A 537 -9.58 -10.07 18.38
N LYS A 538 -9.83 -8.94 17.72
CA LYS A 538 -10.52 -7.78 18.28
C LYS A 538 -11.91 -7.66 17.66
N SER A 539 -12.87 -7.30 18.49
CA SER A 539 -14.20 -6.89 18.07
C SER A 539 -14.51 -5.50 18.66
N ILE A 540 -15.25 -4.70 17.91
CA ILE A 540 -15.65 -3.34 18.31
C ILE A 540 -17.16 -3.20 18.25
N ILE A 541 -17.70 -2.31 19.08
CA ILE A 541 -19.08 -1.86 19.03
C ILE A 541 -19.06 -0.40 18.58
N TRP A 542 -19.80 -0.11 17.52
CA TRP A 542 -20.02 1.23 17.00
C TRP A 542 -21.43 1.70 17.33
N ASP A 543 -21.55 2.69 18.22
CA ASP A 543 -22.85 3.23 18.67
C ASP A 543 -23.34 4.43 17.82
N GLY A 544 -22.56 4.84 16.82
CA GLY A 544 -22.82 6.01 15.97
C GLY A 544 -22.14 7.30 16.41
N VAL A 545 -21.47 7.32 17.56
CA VAL A 545 -20.76 8.47 18.13
C VAL A 545 -19.35 8.08 18.59
N SER A 546 -19.22 6.93 19.24
CA SER A 546 -17.99 6.43 19.83
C SER A 546 -17.79 4.94 19.54
N ILE A 547 -16.52 4.54 19.50
CA ILE A 547 -16.13 3.13 19.42
C ILE A 547 -15.82 2.64 20.84
N SER A 548 -16.47 1.55 21.25
CA SER A 548 -16.03 0.75 22.38
C SER A 548 -15.47 -0.58 21.89
N SER A 549 -14.39 -1.06 22.52
CA SER A 549 -13.84 -2.39 22.23
C SER A 549 -14.47 -3.43 23.13
N PHE A 550 -14.68 -4.66 22.64
CA PHE A 550 -14.75 -5.83 23.49
C PHE A 550 -13.34 -6.09 24.06
N ASN A 551 -12.96 -5.33 25.07
CA ASN A 551 -11.76 -5.57 25.87
C ASN A 551 -12.15 -5.44 27.34
N ASP A 552 -12.74 -6.49 27.88
CA ASP A 552 -12.40 -6.93 29.22
C ASP A 552 -12.10 -8.42 29.09
N VAL A 553 -10.81 -8.75 29.07
CA VAL A 553 -10.39 -10.13 29.33
C VAL A 553 -10.91 -10.44 30.72
N THR A 554 -11.79 -11.42 30.83
CA THR A 554 -12.51 -11.68 32.09
C THR A 554 -11.55 -12.29 33.09
N HIS A 555 -11.35 -11.63 34.22
CA HIS A 555 -10.53 -12.12 35.32
C HIS A 555 -11.30 -13.19 36.09
N VAL A 556 -10.79 -14.42 36.06
CA VAL A 556 -11.41 -15.59 36.68
C VAL A 556 -10.63 -16.00 37.92
N GLY A 557 -11.30 -16.02 39.07
CA GLY A 557 -10.86 -16.71 40.28
C GLY A 557 -11.42 -18.13 40.32
N ILE A 558 -10.64 -19.08 40.84
CA ILE A 558 -11.06 -20.48 40.98
C ILE A 558 -10.80 -20.95 42.41
N ILE A 559 -11.83 -21.50 43.06
CA ILE A 559 -11.70 -22.27 44.31
C ILE A 559 -12.29 -23.64 44.03
N GLY A 560 -11.43 -24.61 43.72
CA GLY A 560 -11.89 -25.88 43.15
C GLY A 560 -10.75 -26.83 42.86
N SER A 561 -10.89 -27.66 41.83
CA SER A 561 -9.97 -28.74 41.50
C SER A 561 -9.57 -28.71 40.02
N CYS A 562 -8.88 -29.77 39.56
CA CYS A 562 -8.54 -29.95 38.15
C CYS A 562 -9.78 -29.87 37.23
N VAL A 563 -10.94 -30.26 37.75
CA VAL A 563 -12.24 -30.23 37.06
C VAL A 563 -12.57 -28.85 36.52
N THR A 564 -12.32 -27.80 37.29
CA THR A 564 -12.54 -26.41 36.87
C THR A 564 -11.27 -25.80 36.28
N ARG A 565 -10.13 -25.99 36.94
CA ARG A 565 -8.85 -25.38 36.53
C ARG A 565 -8.45 -25.74 35.10
N ASP A 566 -8.62 -27.00 34.71
CA ASP A 566 -8.13 -27.48 33.42
C ASP A 566 -8.96 -26.97 32.23
N ASN A 567 -10.14 -26.39 32.46
CA ASN A 567 -10.84 -25.64 31.42
C ASN A 567 -9.98 -24.45 30.95
N PHE A 568 -9.21 -23.84 31.83
CA PHE A 568 -8.33 -22.70 31.55
C PHE A 568 -6.87 -23.13 31.31
N ASN A 569 -6.69 -24.19 30.51
CA ASN A 569 -5.38 -24.72 30.15
C ASN A 569 -5.30 -24.86 28.63
N SER A 570 -4.25 -24.27 28.02
CA SER A 570 -4.08 -24.23 26.55
C SER A 570 -3.96 -25.61 25.90
N ARG A 571 -3.72 -26.68 26.68
CA ARG A 571 -3.75 -28.06 26.17
C ARG A 571 -5.17 -28.55 25.86
N PHE A 572 -6.17 -28.07 26.60
CA PHE A 572 -7.57 -28.44 26.41
C PHE A 572 -8.35 -27.38 25.63
N ASN A 573 -8.07 -26.10 25.87
CA ASN A 573 -8.67 -24.97 25.16
C ASN A 573 -7.59 -23.99 24.70
N CYS A 574 -7.07 -24.11 23.48
CA CYS A 574 -5.87 -23.37 23.04
C CYS A 574 -6.02 -21.83 23.07
N ASN A 575 -7.22 -21.31 22.85
CA ASN A 575 -7.50 -19.88 22.68
C ASN A 575 -8.19 -19.23 23.90
N TYR A 576 -8.27 -19.90 25.05
CA TYR A 576 -9.01 -19.35 26.20
C TYR A 576 -8.46 -17.99 26.68
N LYS A 577 -7.16 -17.73 26.47
CA LYS A 577 -6.48 -16.49 26.86
C LYS A 577 -6.93 -15.27 26.05
N ASP A 578 -7.61 -15.47 24.93
CA ASP A 578 -8.21 -14.39 24.16
C ASP A 578 -9.36 -13.74 24.95
N LYS A 579 -9.95 -14.47 25.92
CA LYS A 579 -11.17 -14.09 26.63
C LYS A 579 -11.06 -14.10 28.16
N PHE A 580 -10.14 -14.88 28.73
CA PHE A 580 -10.03 -15.09 30.18
C PHE A 580 -8.60 -15.02 30.71
N ILE A 581 -8.44 -14.48 31.91
CA ILE A 581 -7.20 -14.53 32.72
C ILE A 581 -7.51 -15.19 34.06
N CYS A 582 -6.81 -16.28 34.40
CA CYS A 582 -6.92 -16.87 35.73
C CYS A 582 -6.11 -16.03 36.73
N SER A 583 -6.79 -15.18 37.49
CA SER A 583 -6.17 -14.20 38.40
C SER A 583 -5.98 -14.73 39.83
N ALA A 584 -6.78 -15.71 40.26
CA ALA A 584 -6.66 -16.35 41.57
C ALA A 584 -6.98 -17.85 41.50
N LEU A 585 -6.27 -18.68 42.27
CA LEU A 585 -6.48 -20.14 42.27
C LEU A 585 -6.24 -20.75 43.66
N GLN A 586 -7.28 -21.30 44.27
CA GLN A 586 -7.18 -22.25 45.38
C GLN A 586 -7.48 -23.65 44.86
N ASN A 587 -6.47 -24.52 44.82
CA ASN A 587 -6.60 -25.83 44.20
C ASN A 587 -6.66 -26.97 45.24
N GLN A 588 -7.72 -27.78 45.12
CA GLN A 588 -8.00 -28.97 45.92
C GLN A 588 -8.02 -28.71 47.43
N SER A 589 -8.69 -27.64 47.84
CA SER A 589 -8.95 -27.33 49.25
C SER A 589 -10.44 -27.31 49.54
N SER A 590 -10.85 -27.95 50.63
CA SER A 590 -12.24 -27.95 51.07
C SER A 590 -12.64 -26.53 51.48
N LEU A 591 -13.88 -26.13 51.22
CA LEU A 591 -14.38 -24.82 51.64
C LEU A 591 -14.39 -24.65 53.16
N VAL A 592 -14.54 -25.75 53.92
CA VAL A 592 -14.39 -25.74 55.39
C VAL A 592 -12.98 -25.33 55.79
N SER A 593 -11.98 -25.84 55.08
CA SER A 593 -10.59 -25.43 55.26
C SER A 593 -10.39 -23.95 54.87
N VAL A 594 -10.85 -23.54 53.68
CA VAL A 594 -10.61 -22.19 53.13
C VAL A 594 -11.10 -21.07 54.05
N VAL A 595 -12.23 -21.27 54.75
CA VAL A 595 -12.79 -20.27 55.67
C VAL A 595 -12.23 -20.35 57.09
N SER A 596 -11.52 -21.42 57.45
CA SER A 596 -10.93 -21.57 58.78
C SER A 596 -9.78 -20.58 59.01
N PRO A 597 -9.39 -20.29 60.26
CA PRO A 597 -8.27 -19.39 60.56
C PRO A 597 -6.96 -19.83 59.87
N ALA A 598 -6.14 -18.87 59.45
CA ALA A 598 -4.83 -19.19 58.89
C ALA A 598 -3.89 -19.75 59.96
N ILE A 599 -3.11 -20.76 59.59
CA ILE A 599 -2.09 -21.36 60.46
C ILE A 599 -0.74 -20.77 60.07
N ASN A 600 -0.03 -20.22 61.07
CA ASN A 600 1.32 -19.73 60.86
C ASN A 600 2.29 -20.92 60.80
N ILE A 601 2.82 -21.19 59.62
CA ILE A 601 3.69 -22.32 59.32
C ILE A 601 4.84 -21.85 58.43
N SER A 602 6.03 -22.42 58.62
CA SER A 602 7.22 -22.06 57.86
C SER A 602 7.07 -22.49 56.39
N ASP A 603 7.57 -21.68 55.46
CA ASP A 603 7.44 -21.92 54.01
C ASP A 603 8.13 -23.22 53.55
N ASP A 604 9.08 -23.75 54.32
CA ASP A 604 9.80 -25.01 54.07
C ASP A 604 9.13 -26.25 54.70
N SER A 605 7.99 -26.11 55.39
CA SER A 605 7.37 -27.21 56.15
C SER A 605 6.91 -28.39 55.30
N PHE A 606 6.77 -28.20 53.98
CA PHE A 606 6.35 -29.21 53.02
C PHE A 606 7.40 -29.44 51.92
N SER A 607 8.67 -29.13 52.18
CA SER A 607 9.77 -29.25 51.19
C SER A 607 10.02 -30.68 50.71
N ASP A 608 9.46 -31.68 51.39
CA ASP A 608 9.52 -33.10 51.02
C ASP A 608 8.49 -33.51 49.96
N LEU A 609 7.48 -32.66 49.68
CA LEU A 609 6.56 -32.82 48.57
C LEU A 609 7.15 -32.24 47.27
N ASP A 610 6.56 -32.58 46.12
CA ASP A 610 6.89 -31.88 44.88
C ASP A 610 6.53 -30.37 44.99
N PRO A 611 7.22 -29.48 44.27
CA PRO A 611 7.07 -28.03 44.46
C PRO A 611 5.63 -27.51 44.31
N TRP A 612 4.82 -28.14 43.44
CA TRP A 612 3.45 -27.72 43.24
C TRP A 612 2.56 -28.19 44.39
N SER A 613 2.68 -29.45 44.82
CA SER A 613 1.95 -29.97 45.98
C SER A 613 2.36 -29.28 47.28
N ALA A 614 3.64 -28.95 47.45
CA ALA A 614 4.15 -28.19 48.59
C ALA A 614 3.49 -26.81 48.66
N LYS A 615 3.47 -26.08 47.54
CA LYS A 615 2.85 -24.74 47.45
C LYS A 615 1.34 -24.77 47.69
N ASP A 616 0.64 -25.73 47.09
CA ASP A 616 -0.81 -25.89 47.29
C ASP A 616 -1.15 -26.22 48.75
N THR A 617 -0.37 -27.11 49.38
CA THR A 617 -0.57 -27.48 50.78
C THR A 617 -0.28 -26.29 51.70
N LEU A 618 0.82 -25.58 51.48
CA LEU A 618 1.17 -24.37 52.21
C LEU A 618 0.08 -23.31 52.11
N ARG A 619 -0.44 -23.11 50.90
CA ARG A 619 -1.54 -22.18 50.63
C ARG A 619 -2.82 -22.56 51.37
N ASP A 620 -3.13 -23.85 51.50
CA ASP A 620 -4.27 -24.32 52.31
C ASP A 620 -4.05 -24.08 53.81
N PHE A 621 -2.82 -24.11 54.33
CA PHE A 621 -2.55 -23.76 55.74
C PHE A 621 -2.65 -22.24 55.98
N GLN A 622 -2.00 -21.45 55.12
CA GLN A 622 -1.88 -20.00 55.26
C GLN A 622 -3.13 -19.23 54.76
N LYS A 623 -4.05 -19.89 54.04
CA LYS A 623 -5.29 -19.32 53.48
C LYS A 623 -5.05 -18.10 52.58
N THR A 624 -3.96 -18.08 51.82
CA THR A 624 -3.52 -16.89 51.05
C THR A 624 -4.44 -16.53 49.87
N ILE A 625 -5.40 -17.38 49.51
CA ILE A 625 -6.45 -17.04 48.53
C ILE A 625 -7.19 -15.75 48.87
N TRP A 626 -7.36 -15.42 50.14
CA TRP A 626 -8.04 -14.18 50.53
C TRP A 626 -7.26 -12.93 50.13
N ASN A 627 -5.92 -12.99 50.14
CA ASN A 627 -5.08 -11.91 49.65
C ASN A 627 -5.20 -11.78 48.13
N ASP A 628 -5.16 -12.90 47.41
CA ASP A 628 -5.32 -12.91 45.96
C ASP A 628 -6.69 -12.37 45.54
N LEU A 629 -7.78 -12.76 46.23
CA LEU A 629 -9.12 -12.27 45.94
C LEU A 629 -9.24 -10.76 46.22
N GLN A 630 -8.70 -10.30 47.35
CA GLN A 630 -8.71 -8.88 47.71
C GLN A 630 -7.89 -8.03 46.73
N GLU A 631 -6.72 -8.50 46.31
CA GLU A 631 -5.84 -7.77 45.39
C GLU A 631 -6.35 -7.81 43.95
N LYS A 632 -6.76 -8.99 43.47
CA LYS A 632 -7.03 -9.23 42.05
C LYS A 632 -8.46 -8.97 41.62
N GLN A 633 -9.41 -8.87 42.55
CA GLN A 633 -10.83 -8.54 42.29
C GLN A 633 -11.38 -9.25 41.03
N PRO A 634 -11.46 -10.60 41.01
CA PRO A 634 -11.90 -11.31 39.81
C PRO A 634 -13.34 -10.93 39.44
N ASP A 635 -13.63 -10.83 38.14
CA ASP A 635 -14.99 -10.62 37.62
C ASP A 635 -15.89 -11.81 37.94
N VAL A 636 -15.31 -13.01 37.91
CA VAL A 636 -16.01 -14.28 38.11
C VAL A 636 -15.23 -15.16 39.08
N LEU A 637 -15.88 -15.71 40.09
CA LEU A 637 -15.31 -16.69 41.01
C LEU A 637 -16.04 -18.02 40.85
N ILE A 638 -15.31 -19.04 40.37
CA ILE A 638 -15.86 -20.35 40.04
C ILE A 638 -15.50 -21.35 41.14
N PHE A 639 -16.52 -22.07 41.60
CA PHE A 639 -16.42 -23.11 42.62
C PHE A 639 -16.70 -24.49 42.03
N ASP A 640 -15.93 -25.49 42.44
CA ASP A 640 -16.35 -26.89 42.37
C ASP A 640 -16.14 -27.58 43.72
N LEU A 641 -17.07 -28.47 44.07
CA LEU A 641 -17.13 -29.12 45.38
C LEU A 641 -16.56 -30.54 45.36
N PHE A 642 -15.73 -30.87 44.36
CA PHE A 642 -15.05 -32.17 44.27
C PHE A 642 -14.27 -32.47 45.55
N THR A 643 -13.52 -31.47 46.04
CA THR A 643 -12.66 -31.63 47.20
C THR A 643 -13.47 -31.93 48.46
N ASP A 644 -14.57 -31.21 48.68
CA ASP A 644 -15.48 -31.40 49.82
C ASP A 644 -16.22 -32.75 49.76
N ALA A 645 -16.52 -33.25 48.56
CA ALA A 645 -17.14 -34.56 48.37
C ALA A 645 -16.14 -35.72 48.54
N ARG A 646 -14.86 -35.49 48.24
CA ARG A 646 -13.82 -36.53 48.12
C ARG A 646 -12.90 -36.65 49.33
N PHE A 647 -12.52 -35.54 49.96
CA PHE A 647 -11.49 -35.52 51.00
C PHE A 647 -12.05 -35.15 52.37
N THR A 648 -11.35 -35.60 53.39
CA THR A 648 -11.58 -35.18 54.77
C THR A 648 -10.81 -33.89 55.07
N CYS A 649 -11.26 -33.14 56.07
CA CYS A 649 -10.45 -32.13 56.75
C CYS A 649 -9.94 -32.68 58.08
N ILE A 650 -8.81 -32.15 58.52
CA ILE A 650 -8.16 -32.47 59.80
C ILE A 650 -8.01 -31.19 60.62
N SER A 651 -8.29 -31.28 61.93
CA SER A 651 -8.08 -30.18 62.87
C SER A 651 -6.59 -29.99 63.16
N VAL A 652 -6.11 -28.75 63.08
CA VAL A 652 -4.74 -28.32 63.42
C VAL A 652 -4.81 -26.94 64.04
N ASP A 653 -4.28 -26.76 65.26
CA ASP A 653 -4.20 -25.46 65.97
C ASP A 653 -5.50 -24.63 65.97
N ASN A 654 -6.64 -25.26 66.28
CA ASN A 654 -7.99 -24.66 66.25
C ASN A 654 -8.46 -24.19 64.86
N SER A 655 -7.88 -24.73 63.80
CA SER A 655 -8.28 -24.54 62.41
C SER A 655 -8.50 -25.88 61.72
N PHE A 656 -9.03 -25.86 60.50
CA PHE A 656 -9.13 -27.04 59.63
C PHE A 656 -8.24 -26.86 58.41
N VAL A 657 -7.61 -27.96 58.00
CA VAL A 657 -6.87 -28.09 56.73
C VAL A 657 -7.35 -29.31 55.97
N THR A 658 -7.27 -29.27 54.64
CA THR A 658 -7.71 -30.38 53.79
C THR A 658 -6.72 -31.53 53.87
N LEU A 659 -7.17 -32.70 54.29
CA LEU A 659 -6.37 -33.91 54.31
C LEU A 659 -6.37 -34.56 52.92
N ASN A 660 -5.65 -33.93 52.00
CA ASN A 660 -5.46 -34.47 50.66
C ASN A 660 -4.51 -35.69 50.70
N GLU A 661 -5.01 -36.86 50.29
CA GLU A 661 -4.36 -38.17 50.39
C GLU A 661 -3.02 -38.27 49.64
N TRP A 662 -2.81 -37.44 48.62
CA TRP A 662 -1.58 -37.41 47.84
C TRP A 662 -0.72 -36.16 48.07
N LYS A 663 -1.18 -35.21 48.91
CA LYS A 663 -0.40 -34.04 49.32
C LYS A 663 -0.08 -34.11 50.82
N LEU A 664 -0.89 -33.47 51.67
CA LEU A 664 -0.65 -33.40 53.12
C LEU A 664 -0.39 -34.78 53.74
N ALA A 665 -1.19 -35.80 53.40
CA ALA A 665 -1.02 -37.15 53.96
C ALA A 665 0.31 -37.84 53.57
N LYS A 666 0.99 -37.34 52.53
CA LYS A 666 2.32 -37.80 52.09
C LYS A 666 3.48 -36.99 52.69
N SER A 667 3.18 -35.87 53.36
CA SER A 667 4.20 -34.99 53.94
C SER A 667 4.74 -35.52 55.27
N ASN A 668 6.00 -35.24 55.56
CA ASN A 668 6.60 -35.48 56.87
C ASN A 668 5.92 -34.65 57.96
N TYR A 669 5.45 -33.44 57.64
CA TYR A 669 4.73 -32.58 58.56
C TYR A 669 3.47 -33.25 59.13
N PHE A 670 2.77 -34.06 58.34
CA PHE A 670 1.58 -34.76 58.79
C PHE A 670 1.82 -35.64 60.03
N ASN A 671 3.03 -36.21 60.16
CA ASN A 671 3.41 -37.01 61.33
C ASN A 671 3.58 -36.18 62.61
N THR A 672 3.68 -34.86 62.50
CA THR A 672 3.85 -33.94 63.64
C THR A 672 2.54 -33.46 64.24
N ILE A 673 1.39 -33.70 63.56
CA ILE A 673 0.08 -33.23 64.00
C ILE A 673 -0.41 -34.09 65.18
N VAL A 674 -0.40 -33.53 66.39
CA VAL A 674 -0.88 -34.16 67.63
C VAL A 674 -2.34 -33.79 67.86
N ASN A 675 -3.23 -34.79 67.96
CA ASN A 675 -4.71 -34.68 67.94
C ASN A 675 -5.29 -34.28 66.57
N ASN A 676 -5.66 -35.29 65.79
CA ASN A 676 -6.11 -35.16 64.40
C ASN A 676 -7.61 -35.45 64.23
N GLU A 677 -8.48 -34.73 64.92
CA GLU A 677 -9.93 -34.88 64.67
C GLU A 677 -10.21 -34.66 63.18
N LYS A 678 -10.86 -35.65 62.56
CA LYS A 678 -11.20 -35.63 61.14
C LYS A 678 -12.67 -35.38 60.96
N ILE A 679 -13.00 -34.53 60.00
CA ILE A 679 -14.37 -34.28 59.56
C ILE A 679 -14.44 -34.50 58.05
N GLY A 680 -15.56 -35.02 57.56
CA GLY A 680 -15.74 -35.30 56.14
C GLY A 680 -17.01 -36.10 55.88
N MET A 681 -17.44 -36.11 54.63
CA MET A 681 -18.64 -36.84 54.17
C MET A 681 -18.53 -38.37 54.39
N ASP A 682 -17.32 -38.92 54.47
CA ASP A 682 -17.03 -40.33 54.76
C ASP A 682 -16.84 -40.65 56.24
N ILE A 683 -16.69 -39.64 57.10
CA ILE A 683 -16.53 -39.81 58.56
C ILE A 683 -17.88 -39.69 59.26
N ASN A 684 -18.55 -38.54 59.09
CA ASN A 684 -19.87 -38.28 59.66
C ASN A 684 -20.58 -37.25 58.77
N GLU A 685 -21.41 -37.76 57.86
CA GLU A 685 -22.10 -36.94 56.85
C GLU A 685 -22.90 -35.81 57.48
N ASN A 686 -23.76 -36.10 58.46
CA ASN A 686 -24.64 -35.08 59.06
C ASN A 686 -23.84 -33.97 59.75
N GLN A 687 -22.80 -34.34 60.52
CA GLN A 687 -21.93 -33.37 61.17
C GLN A 687 -21.18 -32.52 60.15
N PHE A 688 -20.66 -33.13 59.08
CA PHE A 688 -19.94 -32.40 58.05
C PHE A 688 -20.86 -31.44 57.26
N LEU A 689 -22.09 -31.85 56.92
CA LEU A 689 -23.05 -30.98 56.24
C LEU A 689 -23.40 -29.74 57.10
N GLU A 690 -23.53 -29.90 58.42
CA GLU A 690 -23.73 -28.76 59.33
C GLU A 690 -22.52 -27.81 59.35
N ILE A 691 -21.30 -28.35 59.46
CA ILE A 691 -20.07 -27.57 59.45
C ILE A 691 -19.89 -26.87 58.10
N PHE A 692 -20.12 -27.57 57.00
CA PHE A 692 -20.04 -27.05 55.64
C PHE A 692 -21.02 -25.89 55.43
N LYS A 693 -22.29 -26.04 55.86
CA LYS A 693 -23.29 -24.97 55.76
C LYS A 693 -22.87 -23.72 56.56
N ARG A 694 -22.33 -23.88 57.77
CA ARG A 694 -21.78 -22.75 58.55
C ARG A 694 -20.56 -22.13 57.88
N GLY A 695 -19.71 -22.96 57.27
CA GLY A 695 -18.57 -22.54 56.48
C GLY A 695 -18.98 -21.70 55.28
N LEU A 696 -20.02 -22.10 54.55
CA LEU A 696 -20.57 -21.34 53.42
C LEU A 696 -21.15 -19.98 53.83
N LEU A 697 -21.82 -19.89 54.97
CA LEU A 697 -22.26 -18.59 55.52
C LEU A 697 -21.05 -17.68 55.79
N THR A 698 -20.00 -18.23 56.41
CA THR A 698 -18.75 -17.49 56.64
C THR A 698 -18.07 -17.08 55.33
N LEU A 699 -18.04 -17.97 54.33
CA LEU A 699 -17.52 -17.69 52.98
C LEU A 699 -18.29 -16.53 52.34
N LYS A 700 -19.63 -16.56 52.42
CA LYS A 700 -20.51 -15.54 51.86
C LYS A 700 -20.25 -14.18 52.50
N ASP A 701 -20.20 -14.11 53.83
CA ASP A 701 -19.92 -12.88 54.56
C ASP A 701 -18.54 -12.31 54.21
N ARG A 702 -17.51 -13.16 54.11
CA ARG A 702 -16.17 -12.73 53.70
C ARG A 702 -16.14 -12.22 52.25
N LEU A 703 -16.75 -12.95 51.32
CA LEU A 703 -16.80 -12.54 49.90
C LEU A 703 -17.55 -11.22 49.72
N GLN A 704 -18.63 -10.98 50.47
CA GLN A 704 -19.32 -9.68 50.47
C GLN A 704 -18.41 -8.52 50.90
N SER A 705 -17.45 -8.79 51.79
CA SER A 705 -16.50 -7.77 52.24
C SER A 705 -15.32 -7.55 51.29
N CYS A 706 -14.85 -8.60 50.58
CA CYS A 706 -13.63 -8.51 49.78
C CYS A 706 -13.87 -8.41 48.27
N CYS A 707 -15.02 -8.85 47.74
CA CYS A 707 -15.27 -9.02 46.30
C CYS A 707 -16.76 -8.76 45.94
N GLN A 708 -17.27 -7.56 46.23
CA GLN A 708 -18.71 -7.26 46.17
C GLN A 708 -19.33 -7.36 44.75
N ASN A 709 -18.53 -7.16 43.69
CA ASN A 709 -19.01 -7.14 42.31
C ASN A 709 -18.73 -8.45 41.54
N THR A 710 -18.19 -9.47 42.22
CA THR A 710 -17.79 -10.73 41.59
C THR A 710 -19.00 -11.64 41.36
N ILE A 711 -19.14 -12.17 40.14
CA ILE A 711 -20.15 -13.17 39.82
C ILE A 711 -19.74 -14.52 40.41
N ILE A 712 -20.59 -15.11 41.24
CA ILE A 712 -20.37 -16.43 41.82
C ILE A 712 -20.93 -17.51 40.89
N VAL A 713 -20.07 -18.44 40.49
CA VAL A 713 -20.42 -19.56 39.62
C VAL A 713 -20.17 -20.88 40.33
N LEU A 714 -21.14 -21.79 40.27
CA LEU A 714 -20.97 -23.18 40.67
C LEU A 714 -20.79 -24.04 39.42
N HIS A 715 -19.64 -24.70 39.32
CA HIS A 715 -19.38 -25.73 38.31
C HIS A 715 -19.90 -27.08 38.82
N ALA A 716 -21.10 -27.46 38.37
CA ALA A 716 -21.80 -28.68 38.76
C ALA A 716 -21.24 -29.91 38.01
N ALA A 717 -19.98 -30.24 38.28
CA ALA A 717 -19.31 -31.39 37.68
C ALA A 717 -19.57 -32.70 38.43
N ARG A 718 -19.38 -33.85 37.78
CA ARG A 718 -19.62 -35.18 38.36
C ARG A 718 -18.55 -36.17 37.95
N GLY A 719 -18.32 -37.19 38.78
CA GLY A 719 -17.50 -38.35 38.43
C GLY A 719 -18.15 -39.16 37.31
N VAL A 720 -17.41 -39.43 36.24
CA VAL A 720 -17.83 -40.33 35.16
C VAL A 720 -17.70 -41.79 35.56
N GLN A 721 -18.58 -42.62 35.01
CA GLN A 721 -18.60 -44.07 35.24
C GLN A 721 -17.65 -44.83 34.30
N TYR A 722 -17.41 -44.27 33.11
CA TYR A 722 -16.65 -44.89 32.01
C TYR A 722 -15.45 -44.04 31.63
N TYR A 723 -14.38 -44.68 31.13
CA TYR A 723 -13.25 -44.00 30.48
C TYR A 723 -12.80 -44.76 29.23
N CYS A 724 -12.20 -44.04 28.29
CA CYS A 724 -11.59 -44.63 27.10
C CYS A 724 -10.06 -44.70 27.27
N ASP A 725 -9.50 -45.89 27.10
CA ASP A 725 -8.05 -46.14 27.17
C ASP A 725 -7.62 -46.92 25.93
N ASN A 726 -6.75 -46.31 25.11
CA ASN A 726 -6.34 -46.85 23.80
C ASN A 726 -7.50 -47.27 22.87
N GLY A 727 -8.63 -46.54 22.93
CA GLY A 727 -9.83 -46.82 22.13
C GLY A 727 -10.78 -47.85 22.73
N GLU A 728 -10.44 -48.48 23.86
CA GLU A 728 -11.33 -49.39 24.59
C GLU A 728 -12.03 -48.68 25.75
N GLU A 729 -13.32 -48.93 25.92
CA GLU A 729 -14.10 -48.41 27.05
C GLU A 729 -13.96 -49.32 28.28
N LYS A 730 -13.65 -48.72 29.42
CA LYS A 730 -13.47 -49.38 30.72
C LYS A 730 -14.29 -48.67 31.79
N ASN A 731 -14.63 -49.40 32.85
CA ASN A 731 -15.44 -48.90 33.96
C ASN A 731 -14.56 -48.48 35.14
N PHE A 732 -14.92 -47.37 35.78
CA PHE A 732 -14.49 -47.10 37.16
C PHE A 732 -15.29 -47.94 38.16
N ASN A 733 -14.87 -47.92 39.43
CA ASN A 733 -15.65 -48.53 40.50
C ASN A 733 -16.98 -47.77 40.68
N LEU A 734 -18.08 -48.35 40.20
CA LEU A 734 -19.40 -47.71 40.18
C LEU A 734 -19.90 -47.34 41.58
N ASN A 735 -19.64 -48.17 42.60
CA ASN A 735 -20.04 -47.86 43.98
C ASN A 735 -19.33 -46.61 44.50
N PHE A 736 -18.03 -46.49 44.21
CA PHE A 736 -17.26 -45.30 44.55
C PHE A 736 -17.77 -44.06 43.80
N VAL A 737 -18.00 -44.17 42.49
CA VAL A 737 -18.49 -43.04 41.67
C VAL A 737 -19.86 -42.57 42.14
N ASN A 738 -20.80 -43.49 42.36
CA ASN A 738 -22.14 -43.15 42.84
C ASN A 738 -22.07 -42.51 44.22
N THR A 739 -21.30 -43.08 45.16
CA THR A 739 -21.13 -42.48 46.49
C THR A 739 -20.52 -41.07 46.43
N LEU A 740 -19.53 -40.85 45.56
CA LEU A 740 -18.92 -39.55 45.36
C LEU A 740 -19.93 -38.54 44.79
N ASN A 741 -20.68 -38.93 43.76
CA ASN A 741 -21.66 -38.06 43.12
C ASN A 741 -22.84 -37.73 44.03
N ASP A 742 -23.33 -38.69 44.83
CA ASP A 742 -24.38 -38.47 45.83
C ASP A 742 -23.95 -37.43 46.88
N ARG A 743 -22.69 -37.51 47.32
CA ARG A 743 -22.11 -36.52 48.26
C ARG A 743 -21.97 -35.16 47.62
N TRP A 744 -21.46 -35.12 46.38
CA TRP A 744 -21.25 -33.89 45.63
C TRP A 744 -22.58 -33.16 45.37
N GLU A 745 -23.63 -33.89 44.98
CA GLU A 745 -24.97 -33.33 44.75
C GLU A 745 -25.56 -32.71 46.03
N LYS A 746 -25.43 -33.37 47.19
CA LYS A 746 -25.86 -32.79 48.46
C LYS A 746 -25.15 -31.47 48.77
N LEU A 747 -23.84 -31.41 48.52
CA LEU A 747 -23.03 -30.22 48.76
C LEU A 747 -23.38 -29.09 47.78
N ASP A 748 -23.58 -29.40 46.49
CA ASP A 748 -24.02 -28.45 45.47
C ASP A 748 -25.37 -27.83 45.84
N ASN A 749 -26.34 -28.65 46.28
CA ASN A 749 -27.66 -28.17 46.69
C ASN A 749 -27.56 -27.19 47.87
N ILE A 750 -26.74 -27.48 48.88
CA ILE A 750 -26.51 -26.56 50.00
C ILE A 750 -25.82 -25.28 49.52
N PHE A 751 -24.86 -25.38 48.59
CA PHE A 751 -24.19 -24.21 48.02
C PHE A 751 -25.17 -23.32 47.25
N ILE A 752 -26.04 -23.92 46.43
CA ILE A 752 -27.09 -23.22 45.69
C ILE A 752 -28.03 -22.50 46.66
N ASP A 753 -28.50 -23.16 47.71
CA ASP A 753 -29.38 -22.58 48.73
C ASP A 753 -28.75 -21.37 49.44
N VAL A 754 -27.44 -21.39 49.69
CA VAL A 754 -26.74 -20.31 50.41
C VAL A 754 -26.38 -19.16 49.48
N PHE A 755 -25.83 -19.43 48.30
CA PHE A 755 -25.25 -18.40 47.41
C PHE A 755 -26.20 -17.92 46.32
N ASN A 756 -27.21 -18.70 45.93
CA ASN A 756 -27.98 -18.49 44.70
C ASN A 756 -27.06 -18.18 43.49
N PRO A 757 -26.07 -19.04 43.19
CA PRO A 757 -25.05 -18.77 42.19
C PRO A 757 -25.59 -18.99 40.77
N LEU A 758 -24.79 -18.58 39.79
CA LEU A 758 -24.92 -19.07 38.43
C LEU A 758 -24.43 -20.53 38.39
N VAL A 759 -25.26 -21.45 37.92
CA VAL A 759 -24.91 -22.88 37.85
C VAL A 759 -24.54 -23.26 36.43
N ILE A 760 -23.34 -23.82 36.24
CA ILE A 760 -22.91 -24.44 34.98
C ILE A 760 -22.93 -25.95 35.17
N ASP A 761 -24.01 -26.58 34.69
CA ASP A 761 -24.09 -28.04 34.53
C ASP A 761 -23.61 -28.43 33.14
N VAL A 762 -22.43 -29.04 33.05
CA VAL A 762 -21.86 -29.47 31.76
C VAL A 762 -22.55 -30.73 31.23
N PHE A 763 -23.10 -31.56 32.12
CA PHE A 763 -23.72 -32.86 31.84
C PHE A 763 -25.17 -32.74 31.35
N GLU A 764 -25.79 -31.57 31.48
CA GLU A 764 -27.12 -31.32 30.94
C GLU A 764 -27.19 -31.69 29.45
N GLY A 765 -27.99 -32.72 29.15
CA GLY A 765 -28.21 -33.24 27.79
C GLY A 765 -27.06 -34.02 27.17
N GLU A 766 -25.98 -34.31 27.91
CA GLU A 766 -24.76 -34.92 27.39
C GLU A 766 -24.17 -35.98 28.34
N VAL A 767 -23.51 -36.99 27.76
CA VAL A 767 -22.77 -38.00 28.53
C VAL A 767 -21.28 -37.88 28.21
N PHE A 768 -20.48 -37.73 29.27
CA PHE A 768 -19.02 -37.66 29.17
C PHE A 768 -18.36 -38.96 29.63
N LYS A 769 -17.20 -39.22 29.05
CA LYS A 769 -16.29 -40.28 29.47
C LYS A 769 -14.99 -39.69 29.98
N GLY A 770 -14.27 -40.49 30.76
CA GLY A 770 -12.91 -40.19 31.18
C GLY A 770 -11.93 -40.44 30.05
N ASP A 771 -10.80 -39.75 30.08
CA ASP A 771 -9.67 -39.98 29.19
C ASP A 771 -8.60 -40.81 29.92
N GLY A 772 -8.36 -42.04 29.46
CA GLY A 772 -7.33 -42.92 30.01
C GLY A 772 -5.92 -42.39 29.78
N ALA A 773 -5.71 -41.58 28.75
CA ALA A 773 -4.46 -40.92 28.41
C ALA A 773 -4.37 -39.47 28.92
N HIS A 774 -5.24 -39.09 29.87
CA HIS A 774 -5.29 -37.73 30.39
C HIS A 774 -3.91 -37.32 30.97
N PRO A 775 -3.51 -36.04 30.83
CA PRO A 775 -2.18 -35.56 31.28
C PRO A 775 -1.86 -35.81 32.75
N TRP A 776 -2.91 -35.87 33.58
CA TRP A 776 -2.83 -36.06 35.02
C TRP A 776 -3.14 -37.51 35.45
N GLY A 777 -3.13 -38.46 34.51
CA GLY A 777 -3.47 -39.86 34.73
C GLY A 777 -4.97 -40.14 34.63
N CYS A 778 -5.38 -41.41 34.66
CA CYS A 778 -6.78 -41.80 34.56
C CYS A 778 -7.52 -41.59 35.90
N SER A 779 -8.63 -40.85 35.89
CA SER A 779 -9.47 -40.57 37.06
C SER A 779 -10.93 -40.34 36.66
N THR A 780 -11.85 -40.56 37.61
CA THR A 780 -13.30 -40.31 37.43
C THR A 780 -13.65 -38.86 37.10
N VAL A 781 -12.69 -37.93 37.25
CA VAL A 781 -12.87 -36.49 37.01
C VAL A 781 -11.90 -35.94 35.96
N HIS A 782 -11.28 -36.81 35.18
CA HIS A 782 -10.38 -36.45 34.08
C HIS A 782 -11.04 -36.80 32.75
N TYR A 783 -11.75 -35.82 32.20
CA TYR A 783 -12.71 -36.00 31.12
C TYR A 783 -12.05 -35.98 29.73
N GLU A 784 -12.78 -36.47 28.73
CA GLU A 784 -12.47 -36.26 27.31
C GLU A 784 -12.53 -34.77 26.91
N ASN A 785 -11.76 -34.37 25.89
CA ASN A 785 -11.59 -32.96 25.50
C ASN A 785 -12.90 -32.18 25.27
N LYS A 786 -13.95 -32.82 24.75
CA LYS A 786 -15.24 -32.17 24.49
C LYS A 786 -15.88 -31.59 25.75
N TYR A 787 -15.57 -32.14 26.93
CA TYR A 787 -16.04 -31.61 28.21
C TYR A 787 -15.52 -30.19 28.46
N TYR A 788 -14.20 -30.00 28.32
CA TYR A 788 -13.55 -28.74 28.64
C TYR A 788 -13.97 -27.61 27.70
N SER A 789 -14.17 -27.92 26.42
CA SER A 789 -14.68 -26.93 25.46
C SER A 789 -16.13 -26.57 25.74
N ARG A 790 -16.97 -27.55 26.13
CA ARG A 790 -18.38 -27.29 26.47
C ARG A 790 -18.54 -26.42 27.71
N PHE A 791 -17.76 -26.68 28.77
CA PHE A 791 -17.78 -25.83 29.96
C PHE A 791 -17.46 -24.37 29.60
N LEU A 792 -16.40 -24.15 28.82
CA LEU A 792 -15.99 -22.80 28.42
C LEU A 792 -17.07 -22.10 27.59
N SER A 793 -17.67 -22.79 26.62
CA SER A 793 -18.79 -22.25 25.85
C SER A 793 -20.00 -21.88 26.72
N LYS A 794 -20.34 -22.72 27.72
CA LYS A 794 -21.41 -22.41 28.67
C LYS A 794 -21.04 -21.20 29.55
N LEU A 795 -19.82 -21.13 30.04
CA LEU A 795 -19.35 -19.99 30.84
C LEU A 795 -19.44 -18.69 30.03
N GLU A 796 -18.97 -18.67 28.79
CA GLU A 796 -19.08 -17.52 27.90
C GLU A 796 -20.53 -17.09 27.70
N TYR A 797 -21.42 -18.05 27.40
CA TYR A 797 -22.85 -17.78 27.17
C TYR A 797 -23.49 -17.09 28.38
N VAL A 798 -23.33 -17.64 29.59
CA VAL A 798 -24.03 -17.08 30.76
C VAL A 798 -23.41 -15.75 31.21
N LEU A 799 -22.10 -15.55 30.99
CA LEU A 799 -21.47 -14.24 31.25
C LEU A 799 -21.95 -13.16 30.28
N LEU A 800 -22.24 -13.51 29.03
CA LEU A 800 -22.84 -12.59 28.06
C LEU A 800 -24.26 -12.18 28.50
N GLU A 801 -25.13 -13.14 28.85
CA GLU A 801 -26.50 -12.83 29.31
C GLU A 801 -26.52 -11.90 30.53
N LYS A 802 -25.59 -12.11 31.48
CA LYS A 802 -25.45 -11.30 32.70
C LYS A 802 -24.96 -9.87 32.46
N ARG A 803 -24.22 -9.61 31.38
CA ARG A 803 -23.74 -8.27 31.01
C ARG A 803 -24.80 -7.45 30.27
N THR A 804 -25.78 -8.12 29.67
CA THR A 804 -26.89 -7.49 28.92
C THR A 804 -28.12 -7.14 29.76
N CYS A 805 -28.16 -7.55 31.04
CA CYS A 805 -29.22 -7.22 32.01
C CYS A 805 -28.71 -6.23 33.04
#